data_AF-A0A8H7B7K3-F1
#
_entry.id   AF-A0A8H7B7K3-F1
#
_cell.length_a   1.000
_cell.length_b   1.000
_cell.length_c   1.000
_cell.angle_alpha   90.00
_cell.angle_beta   90.00
_cell.angle_gamma   90.00
#
_symmetry.space_group_name_H-M   'P 1'
#
loop_
_entity.id
_entity.type
_entity.pdbx_description
1 polymer ?
#
loop_
_entity_poly.entity_id
_entity_poly.type
_entity_poly.pdbx_seq_one_letter_code
_entity_poly.pdbx_strand_id
1 'polypeptide(L)'
;MPSQEKGLKKLFHPFNHRASEKIEEIEQKLEHTKLRGAHIKAVHVKHKIGKFTNLFNANHRHDEEHEKQTDAKRSKIAENHRFQSFAPERDGNLVKWYVDGRDYFWAVAEALEQAKETIYIADWWLSPELFLKRPPYYNQHFRLDQVLKRRAAAGVKIYISVYKEVSAALTCNSQHTKKALMGLIDEGEPGYGNIKVMRHPDHNVFENASDMTFYWAHHEKFIVIDYAMAFIGGLDLCYGRWDEKQHPLSDAHPSGVQNQIFPGQDYNNNRIMDFESVQDWKSNKLNKLEYGRMPWHDVAMGVIGPAVYDIAEHFVLRWNFVKREKYKRDERYDWLTMEGREGADEDLIGVQRPKFPVGEYVHHPITQLKSKNLDNRGTVHAQLVRSSGDWSMGIDPHEHSIQNAYCELIRNAKHYVYIENQFFITATGKNDTNPVHNQIGAAMVDAVVSAAKEQRNFRLIIVIPAIPGFAGDLRDQAAAGTRAIMDYQFKSICRGDESIFGRVKAAGVDPEKYIFFFNLRSYDRINVTPTLKEREKKSGMTYMELEAAEIDELEASPEEGGEEARRKAAELRKAYMSESEDIGKGDQGGVIDPDSIADDAMLTEKKPSEEDWEGEEEDEKEHFFQEELYIHAKICIVDDRTVICGSSNINDRSQLGFHDSELSIVLQDTDEIDTEMDGKPYKAARLAHQLRSSLWREHLGLLPPQSLNAADDPNAQPPGEKSPNDPMPGPEADFVSDPLSPKLWDEWTERATTNTEVFRSLFHADPDDSILTFEDYDKFTPNPSGDKEHKQGHLYDMVRPVKEIRAELDRVKGHLVWMQLKFLENADMAERGLQVNSFTESVYT
;
A
#
# COMPACT_ATOMS: atom_id res chain seq x y z
N MET A 1 -53.03 26.63 -41.99
CA MET A 1 -53.92 25.51 -41.65
C MET A 1 -53.15 24.20 -41.84
N PRO A 2 -53.20 23.22 -40.94
CA PRO A 2 -53.09 23.31 -39.48
C PRO A 2 -52.02 22.34 -38.88
N SER A 3 -51.37 22.81 -37.80
CA SER A 3 -50.98 22.15 -36.53
C SER A 3 -50.87 20.62 -36.41
N GLN A 4 -49.73 20.14 -35.89
CA GLN A 4 -49.70 19.09 -34.87
C GLN A 4 -48.65 19.39 -33.78
N GLU A 5 -49.09 20.14 -32.76
CA GLU A 5 -48.63 19.98 -31.38
C GLU A 5 -49.32 18.73 -30.77
N LYS A 6 -48.56 17.93 -30.01
CA LYS A 6 -48.93 17.11 -28.82
C LYS A 6 -47.87 15.99 -28.67
N GLY A 7 -47.14 15.84 -27.57
CA GLY A 7 -47.16 16.59 -26.32
C GLY A 7 -46.07 16.08 -25.36
N LEU A 8 -45.46 17.03 -24.64
CA LEU A 8 -44.98 16.82 -23.28
C LEU A 8 -46.20 16.63 -22.36
N LYS A 9 -46.17 15.60 -21.50
CA LYS A 9 -46.68 15.54 -20.10
C LYS A 9 -47.10 14.11 -19.74
N LYS A 10 -46.25 13.43 -18.98
CA LYS A 10 -46.59 12.75 -17.70
C LYS A 10 -45.37 11.97 -17.18
N LEU A 11 -44.45 12.71 -16.55
CA LEU A 11 -43.87 12.27 -15.30
C LEU A 11 -44.97 12.30 -14.22
N PHE A 12 -44.75 11.57 -13.12
CA PHE A 12 -45.55 11.39 -11.90
C PHE A 12 -46.28 10.03 -11.77
N HIS A 13 -45.71 9.22 -10.87
CA HIS A 13 -46.16 8.02 -10.13
C HIS A 13 -47.68 7.97 -9.77
N PRO A 14 -48.28 6.81 -9.36
CA PRO A 14 -47.71 5.84 -8.40
C PRO A 14 -47.91 4.34 -8.72
N PHE A 15 -46.85 3.55 -8.52
CA PHE A 15 -46.97 2.12 -8.26
C PHE A 15 -47.01 1.93 -6.75
N ASN A 16 -48.21 1.92 -6.17
CA ASN A 16 -48.38 1.57 -4.75
C ASN A 16 -49.67 0.77 -4.44
N HIS A 17 -50.38 0.27 -5.45
CA HIS A 17 -51.72 -0.30 -5.25
C HIS A 17 -51.82 -1.84 -5.30
N ARG A 18 -50.75 -2.56 -5.68
CA ARG A 18 -50.77 -4.04 -5.80
C ARG A 18 -50.15 -4.80 -4.63
N ALA A 19 -49.49 -4.11 -3.71
CA ALA A 19 -48.87 -4.72 -2.53
C ALA A 19 -49.83 -4.74 -1.33
N SER A 20 -50.65 -3.69 -1.16
CA SER A 20 -51.65 -3.58 -0.10
C SER A 20 -52.78 -4.61 -0.22
N GLU A 21 -53.27 -4.89 -1.43
CA GLU A 21 -54.34 -5.86 -1.68
C GLU A 21 -53.95 -7.30 -1.27
N LYS A 22 -52.66 -7.65 -1.36
CA LYS A 22 -52.15 -8.97 -0.92
C LYS A 22 -51.99 -9.06 0.60
N ILE A 23 -51.87 -7.94 1.30
CA ILE A 23 -51.72 -7.88 2.76
C ILE A 23 -53.09 -8.05 3.44
N GLU A 24 -54.12 -7.36 2.96
CA GLU A 24 -55.51 -7.52 3.46
C GLU A 24 -56.02 -8.96 3.27
N GLU A 25 -55.68 -9.61 2.15
CA GLU A 25 -56.08 -10.99 1.87
C GLU A 25 -55.38 -12.04 2.78
N ILE A 26 -54.23 -11.67 3.38
CA ILE A 26 -53.49 -12.51 4.34
C ILE A 26 -53.99 -12.25 5.77
N GLU A 27 -54.35 -11.00 6.10
CA GLU A 27 -54.92 -10.63 7.40
C GLU A 27 -56.30 -11.28 7.62
N GLN A 28 -57.17 -11.30 6.60
CA GLN A 28 -58.47 -12.00 6.66
C GLN A 28 -58.33 -13.52 6.83
N LYS A 29 -57.22 -14.12 6.36
CA LYS A 29 -56.95 -15.57 6.52
C LYS A 29 -56.42 -15.94 7.91
N LEU A 30 -56.02 -14.96 8.73
CA LEU A 30 -55.40 -15.16 10.04
C LEU A 30 -56.36 -14.92 11.22
N GLU A 31 -57.51 -14.25 11.02
CA GLU A 31 -58.48 -13.92 12.08
C GLU A 31 -59.14 -15.12 12.78
N HIS A 32 -58.97 -16.35 12.27
CA HIS A 32 -59.68 -17.53 12.78
C HIS A 32 -58.83 -18.60 13.47
N THR A 33 -57.58 -18.31 13.83
CA THR A 33 -56.73 -19.32 14.52
C THR A 33 -56.39 -18.93 15.95
N LYS A 34 -57.23 -19.39 16.90
CA LYS A 34 -56.87 -19.45 18.31
C LYS A 34 -55.82 -20.54 18.52
N LEU A 35 -54.57 -20.17 18.81
CA LEU A 35 -53.68 -20.82 19.79
C LEU A 35 -52.27 -20.21 19.78
N ARG A 36 -51.61 -20.34 20.92
CA ARG A 36 -50.38 -19.70 21.45
C ARG A 36 -49.07 -19.90 20.65
N GLY A 37 -49.14 -20.15 19.34
CA GLY A 37 -48.00 -20.24 18.41
C GLY A 37 -47.88 -19.08 17.41
N ALA A 38 -48.82 -18.13 17.46
CA ALA A 38 -48.89 -17.00 16.51
C ALA A 38 -47.76 -15.98 16.68
N HIS A 39 -47.17 -15.83 17.87
CA HIS A 39 -46.17 -14.79 18.12
C HIS A 39 -44.81 -15.08 17.42
N ILE A 40 -44.42 -16.35 17.29
CA ILE A 40 -43.14 -16.74 16.66
C ILE A 40 -43.26 -16.72 15.14
N LYS A 41 -44.42 -17.13 14.59
CA LYS A 41 -44.69 -17.04 13.14
C LYS A 41 -44.94 -15.61 12.68
N ALA A 42 -45.61 -14.77 13.47
CA ALA A 42 -45.79 -13.35 13.16
C ALA A 42 -44.45 -12.59 13.18
N VAL A 43 -43.56 -12.90 14.13
CA VAL A 43 -42.19 -12.35 14.14
C VAL A 43 -41.40 -12.82 12.91
N HIS A 44 -41.51 -14.10 12.51
CA HIS A 44 -40.85 -14.62 11.31
C HIS A 44 -41.39 -14.04 10.00
N VAL A 45 -42.69 -13.79 9.91
CA VAL A 45 -43.34 -13.16 8.75
C VAL A 45 -43.02 -11.68 8.71
N LYS A 46 -43.01 -10.98 9.86
CA LYS A 46 -42.55 -9.59 9.98
C LYS A 46 -41.06 -9.45 9.64
N HIS A 47 -40.22 -10.44 9.99
CA HIS A 47 -38.83 -10.52 9.55
C HIS A 47 -38.69 -10.79 8.04
N LYS A 48 -39.57 -11.60 7.44
CA LYS A 48 -39.56 -11.86 5.98
C LYS A 48 -40.04 -10.67 5.17
N ILE A 49 -41.06 -9.96 5.66
CA ILE A 49 -41.57 -8.72 5.07
C ILE A 49 -40.55 -7.60 5.29
N GLY A 50 -39.97 -7.52 6.49
CA GLY A 50 -38.83 -6.65 6.82
C GLY A 50 -37.66 -6.87 5.88
N LYS A 51 -37.25 -8.12 5.62
CA LYS A 51 -36.24 -8.44 4.60
C LYS A 51 -36.61 -7.98 3.19
N PHE A 52 -37.89 -7.99 2.83
CA PHE A 52 -38.36 -7.54 1.51
C PHE A 52 -38.43 -6.01 1.40
N THR A 53 -38.69 -5.29 2.49
CA THR A 53 -38.59 -3.82 2.56
C THR A 53 -37.13 -3.34 2.74
N ASN A 54 -36.28 -4.14 3.37
CA ASN A 54 -34.83 -3.90 3.53
C ASN A 54 -34.08 -3.97 2.19
N LEU A 55 -34.66 -4.63 1.17
CA LEU A 55 -34.13 -4.59 -0.19
C LEU A 55 -34.23 -3.19 -0.85
N PHE A 56 -34.97 -2.25 -0.25
CA PHE A 56 -35.20 -0.91 -0.80
C PHE A 56 -34.75 0.24 0.12
N ASN A 57 -34.20 -0.04 1.31
CA ASN A 57 -33.64 0.97 2.23
C ASN A 57 -32.25 0.53 2.70
N ALA A 58 -31.20 1.05 2.03
CA ALA A 58 -29.81 0.74 2.35
C ALA A 58 -29.39 1.20 3.76
N ASN A 59 -30.07 2.21 4.34
CA ASN A 59 -29.72 2.81 5.64
C ASN A 59 -30.49 2.23 6.83
N HIS A 60 -31.07 1.02 6.73
CA HIS A 60 -31.85 0.44 7.84
C HIS A 60 -31.01 0.15 9.11
N ARG A 61 -29.67 0.34 9.07
CA ARG A 61 -28.73 0.24 10.21
C ARG A 61 -28.65 1.49 11.09
N HIS A 62 -29.33 2.57 10.70
CA HIS A 62 -29.32 3.88 11.37
C HIS A 62 -30.74 4.40 11.66
N ASP A 63 -31.73 3.51 11.61
CA ASP A 63 -33.14 3.88 11.71
C ASP A 63 -33.66 3.83 13.16
N GLU A 64 -33.09 2.96 13.99
CA GLU A 64 -33.50 2.80 15.39
C GLU A 64 -32.97 3.95 16.26
N GLU A 65 -33.72 4.28 17.32
CA GLU A 65 -33.44 5.44 18.16
C GLU A 65 -32.05 5.37 18.83
N HIS A 66 -31.60 4.19 19.25
CA HIS A 66 -30.27 4.05 19.85
C HIS A 66 -29.12 4.13 18.82
N GLU A 67 -29.38 3.78 17.57
CA GLU A 67 -28.41 3.92 16.47
C GLU A 67 -28.17 5.40 16.20
N LYS A 68 -29.26 6.15 15.99
CA LYS A 68 -29.23 7.62 15.83
C LYS A 68 -28.55 8.34 17.00
N GLN A 69 -28.77 7.86 18.23
CA GLN A 69 -28.09 8.41 19.41
C GLN A 69 -26.58 8.14 19.37
N THR A 70 -26.16 6.95 18.96
CA THR A 70 -24.75 6.59 18.80
C THR A 70 -24.08 7.44 17.71
N ASP A 71 -24.75 7.63 16.57
CA ASP A 71 -24.28 8.44 15.46
C ASP A 71 -24.13 9.92 15.82
N ALA A 72 -25.16 10.49 16.48
CA ALA A 72 -25.10 11.85 17.00
C ALA A 72 -23.96 12.02 18.03
N LYS A 73 -23.72 11.00 18.85
CA LYS A 73 -22.63 11.00 19.82
C LYS A 73 -21.26 10.96 19.15
N ARG A 74 -21.05 10.07 18.17
CA ARG A 74 -19.81 10.00 17.37
C ARG A 74 -19.54 11.30 16.63
N SER A 75 -20.56 11.85 15.96
CA SER A 75 -20.48 13.13 15.26
C SER A 75 -20.05 14.25 16.20
N LYS A 76 -20.67 14.35 17.38
CA LYS A 76 -20.30 15.36 18.38
C LYS A 76 -18.86 15.18 18.89
N ILE A 77 -18.39 13.95 19.08
CA ILE A 77 -16.99 13.70 19.45
C ILE A 77 -16.07 14.21 18.35
N ALA A 78 -16.31 13.78 17.10
CA ALA A 78 -15.52 14.17 15.95
C ALA A 78 -15.47 15.69 15.76
N GLU A 79 -16.61 16.38 15.82
CA GLU A 79 -16.71 17.85 15.70
C GLU A 79 -15.88 18.62 16.75
N ASN A 80 -15.56 18.02 17.89
CA ASN A 80 -14.73 18.64 18.93
C ASN A 80 -13.23 18.36 18.76
N HIS A 81 -12.85 17.54 17.79
CA HIS A 81 -11.45 17.23 17.49
C HIS A 81 -11.02 17.93 16.19
N ARG A 82 -9.72 18.23 16.10
CA ARG A 82 -9.11 18.72 14.86
C ARG A 82 -9.39 17.74 13.70
N PHE A 83 -9.55 18.29 12.50
CA PHE A 83 -9.93 17.60 11.26
C PHE A 83 -11.27 16.86 11.29
N GLN A 84 -12.07 17.04 12.35
CA GLN A 84 -13.27 16.24 12.60
C GLN A 84 -12.96 14.74 12.74
N SER A 85 -11.84 14.40 13.39
CA SER A 85 -11.45 13.01 13.59
C SER A 85 -12.16 12.33 14.75
N PHE A 86 -12.45 11.04 14.64
CA PHE A 86 -12.87 10.23 15.79
C PHE A 86 -11.87 10.27 16.95
N ALA A 87 -10.58 10.39 16.65
CA ALA A 87 -9.51 10.39 17.62
C ALA A 87 -9.12 11.82 18.02
N PRO A 88 -8.93 12.08 19.33
CA PRO A 88 -8.37 13.33 19.79
C PRO A 88 -6.87 13.41 19.42
N GLU A 89 -6.34 14.62 19.49
CA GLU A 89 -4.90 14.87 19.51
C GLU A 89 -4.25 14.22 20.76
N ARG A 90 -3.13 13.51 20.56
CA ARG A 90 -2.38 12.77 21.59
C ARG A 90 -0.96 13.30 21.71
N ASP A 91 -0.61 13.85 22.87
CA ASP A 91 0.78 14.17 23.21
C ASP A 91 1.56 12.93 23.69
N GLY A 92 2.88 13.03 23.68
CA GLY A 92 3.72 12.07 24.40
C GLY A 92 4.01 10.77 23.64
N ASN A 93 3.88 10.74 22.32
CA ASN A 93 4.17 9.53 21.52
C ASN A 93 5.64 9.47 21.15
N LEU A 94 6.22 8.27 21.21
CA LEU A 94 7.45 7.91 20.54
C LEU A 94 7.08 7.33 19.19
N VAL A 95 7.56 7.95 18.11
CA VAL A 95 7.32 7.50 16.75
C VAL A 95 8.64 7.28 16.04
N LYS A 96 8.69 6.22 15.25
CA LYS A 96 9.81 5.84 14.41
C LYS A 96 9.31 5.62 13.00
N TRP A 97 9.99 6.16 12.00
CA TRP A 97 9.66 5.92 10.61
C TRP A 97 10.47 4.74 10.04
N TYR A 98 9.91 4.09 9.03
CA TYR A 98 10.53 3.05 8.24
C TYR A 98 10.34 3.41 6.76
N VAL A 99 11.45 3.48 6.03
CA VAL A 99 11.44 3.61 4.58
C VAL A 99 11.79 2.24 4.00
N ASP A 100 10.97 1.79 3.07
CA ASP A 100 10.99 0.48 2.42
C ASP A 100 10.76 -0.73 3.33
N GLY A 101 10.63 -1.89 2.67
CA GLY A 101 10.21 -3.13 3.30
C GLY A 101 11.28 -3.75 4.22
N ARG A 102 12.57 -3.63 3.91
CA ARG A 102 13.64 -4.29 4.69
C ARG A 102 13.61 -3.85 6.15
N ASP A 103 13.61 -2.54 6.40
CA ASP A 103 13.61 -2.00 7.77
C ASP A 103 12.29 -2.27 8.48
N TYR A 104 11.17 -2.08 7.77
CA TYR A 104 9.83 -2.31 8.33
C TYR A 104 9.59 -3.77 8.72
N PHE A 105 9.82 -4.73 7.82
CA PHE A 105 9.53 -6.13 8.07
C PHE A 105 10.48 -6.73 9.11
N TRP A 106 11.73 -6.25 9.19
CA TRP A 106 12.62 -6.63 10.28
C TRP A 106 12.08 -6.17 11.64
N ALA A 107 11.65 -4.90 11.74
CA ALA A 107 11.08 -4.36 12.96
C ALA A 107 9.80 -5.09 13.37
N VAL A 108 8.94 -5.40 12.39
CA VAL A 108 7.72 -6.19 12.62
C VAL A 108 8.07 -7.60 13.12
N ALA A 109 9.05 -8.28 12.52
CA ALA A 109 9.48 -9.61 12.96
C ALA A 109 9.95 -9.60 14.43
N GLU A 110 10.80 -8.63 14.80
CA GLU A 110 11.27 -8.48 16.18
C GLU A 110 10.14 -8.16 17.16
N ALA A 111 9.21 -7.27 16.78
CA ALA A 111 8.11 -6.88 17.63
C ALA A 111 7.09 -8.03 17.83
N LEU A 112 6.76 -8.76 16.75
CA LEU A 112 5.87 -9.92 16.82
C LEU A 112 6.45 -11.02 17.71
N GLU A 113 7.74 -11.33 17.60
CA GLU A 113 8.39 -12.36 18.43
C GLU A 113 8.33 -12.00 19.93
N GLN A 114 8.31 -10.71 20.25
CA GLN A 114 8.25 -10.20 21.62
C GLN A 114 6.83 -10.17 22.22
N ALA A 115 5.77 -10.28 21.41
CA ALA A 115 4.37 -10.21 21.84
C ALA A 115 4.04 -11.18 22.98
N LYS A 116 3.18 -10.74 23.92
CA LYS A 116 2.87 -11.45 25.17
C LYS A 116 1.40 -11.76 25.38
N GLU A 117 0.48 -10.97 24.82
CA GLU A 117 -0.94 -11.14 25.09
C GLU A 117 -1.82 -11.08 23.84
N THR A 118 -1.64 -10.08 22.98
CA THR A 118 -2.57 -9.80 21.88
C THR A 118 -1.87 -9.22 20.68
N ILE A 119 -2.20 -9.72 19.51
CA ILE A 119 -1.79 -9.14 18.22
C ILE A 119 -3.06 -8.86 17.42
N TYR A 120 -3.23 -7.61 16.96
CA TYR A 120 -4.22 -7.24 15.97
C TYR A 120 -3.53 -6.94 14.64
N ILE A 121 -4.05 -7.46 13.53
CA ILE A 121 -3.55 -7.20 12.18
C ILE A 121 -4.71 -6.79 11.27
N ALA A 122 -4.53 -5.66 10.60
CA ALA A 122 -5.36 -5.13 9.54
C ALA A 122 -4.55 -5.11 8.25
N ASP A 123 -5.00 -5.76 7.20
CA ASP A 123 -4.32 -5.76 5.90
C ASP A 123 -5.34 -5.77 4.75
N TRP A 124 -4.97 -5.15 3.63
CA TRP A 124 -5.69 -5.31 2.38
C TRP A 124 -5.38 -6.68 1.76
N TRP A 125 -4.10 -7.07 1.80
CA TRP A 125 -3.64 -8.39 1.44
C TRP A 125 -2.61 -8.89 2.46
N LEU A 126 -2.77 -10.12 2.95
CA LEU A 126 -1.83 -10.76 3.87
C LEU A 126 -1.44 -12.14 3.32
N SER A 127 -0.15 -12.32 3.04
CA SER A 127 0.44 -13.59 2.59
C SER A 127 1.05 -14.34 3.77
N PRO A 128 0.45 -15.44 4.27
CA PRO A 128 0.96 -16.18 5.41
C PRO A 128 2.43 -16.62 5.24
N GLU A 129 2.83 -16.97 4.02
CA GLU A 129 4.14 -17.50 3.70
C GLU A 129 5.17 -16.41 3.36
N LEU A 130 4.90 -15.12 3.65
CA LEU A 130 5.87 -14.03 3.51
C LEU A 130 7.06 -14.21 4.48
N PHE A 131 8.29 -14.10 3.97
CA PHE A 131 9.49 -14.01 4.80
C PHE A 131 9.76 -12.57 5.22
N LEU A 132 9.75 -12.31 6.53
CA LEU A 132 9.96 -10.97 7.08
C LEU A 132 11.45 -10.56 7.10
N LYS A 133 12.36 -11.53 7.05
CA LYS A 133 13.82 -11.31 6.99
C LYS A 133 14.43 -12.12 5.84
N ARG A 134 15.46 -11.57 5.19
CA ARG A 134 16.10 -12.12 3.99
C ARG A 134 17.61 -12.31 4.20
N PRO A 135 18.28 -13.20 3.44
CA PRO A 135 17.70 -14.20 2.53
C PRO A 135 16.85 -15.25 3.28
N PRO A 136 15.76 -15.79 2.69
CA PRO A 136 14.87 -16.75 3.33
C PRO A 136 15.57 -18.03 3.82
N TYR A 137 16.57 -18.53 3.08
CA TYR A 137 17.30 -19.75 3.42
C TYR A 137 17.89 -19.71 4.83
N TYR A 138 18.49 -18.58 5.20
CA TYR A 138 19.11 -18.36 6.51
C TYR A 138 18.10 -17.91 7.58
N ASN A 139 16.88 -17.53 7.18
CA ASN A 139 15.89 -16.86 8.02
C ASN A 139 14.51 -17.56 8.04
N GLN A 140 14.46 -18.88 7.80
CA GLN A 140 13.20 -19.62 7.63
C GLN A 140 12.20 -19.45 8.78
N HIS A 141 12.71 -19.31 10.01
CA HIS A 141 11.91 -19.14 11.22
C HIS A 141 11.20 -17.78 11.30
N PHE A 142 11.58 -16.80 10.47
CA PHE A 142 10.95 -15.48 10.35
C PHE A 142 9.92 -15.41 9.20
N ARG A 143 9.47 -16.55 8.67
CA ARG A 143 8.24 -16.59 7.87
C ARG A 143 7.04 -16.22 8.76
N LEU A 144 6.15 -15.37 8.27
CA LEU A 144 5.08 -14.74 9.05
C LEU A 144 4.21 -15.78 9.78
N ASP A 145 3.73 -16.79 9.08
CA ASP A 145 2.97 -17.91 9.63
C ASP A 145 3.68 -18.61 10.79
N GLN A 146 5.00 -18.82 10.70
CA GLN A 146 5.81 -19.46 11.74
C GLN A 146 5.96 -18.58 12.97
N VAL A 147 6.17 -17.27 12.80
CA VAL A 147 6.18 -16.31 13.91
C VAL A 147 4.84 -16.32 14.65
N LEU A 148 3.73 -16.21 13.89
CA LEU A 148 2.38 -16.21 14.47
C LEU A 148 2.05 -17.55 15.15
N LYS A 149 2.45 -18.69 14.57
CA LYS A 149 2.29 -20.02 15.18
C LYS A 149 2.99 -20.08 16.54
N ARG A 150 4.26 -19.68 16.63
CA ARG A 150 5.01 -19.68 17.90
C ARG A 150 4.37 -18.76 18.94
N ARG A 151 3.92 -17.57 18.55
CA ARG A 151 3.27 -16.64 19.48
C ARG A 151 1.91 -17.16 19.95
N ALA A 152 1.11 -17.71 19.06
CA ALA A 152 -0.15 -18.35 19.41
C ALA A 152 0.05 -19.52 20.38
N ALA A 153 1.06 -20.37 20.14
CA ALA A 153 1.45 -21.47 21.02
C ALA A 153 1.93 -20.99 22.40
N ALA A 154 2.56 -19.82 22.47
CA ALA A 154 2.94 -19.15 23.72
C ALA A 154 1.75 -18.51 24.46
N GLY A 155 0.54 -18.56 23.91
CA GLY A 155 -0.70 -18.08 24.54
C GLY A 155 -1.21 -16.72 24.03
N VAL A 156 -0.49 -16.08 23.10
CA VAL A 156 -0.90 -14.79 22.50
C VAL A 156 -2.18 -14.97 21.68
N LYS A 157 -3.16 -14.07 21.85
CA LYS A 157 -4.41 -14.04 21.09
C LYS A 157 -4.24 -13.17 19.84
N ILE A 158 -4.41 -13.76 18.67
CA ILE A 158 -4.13 -13.13 17.38
C ILE A 158 -5.44 -12.92 16.62
N TYR A 159 -5.76 -11.67 16.33
CA TYR A 159 -6.98 -11.25 15.63
C TYR A 159 -6.61 -10.57 14.32
N ILE A 160 -7.10 -11.09 13.21
CA ILE A 160 -6.76 -10.61 11.88
C ILE A 160 -8.04 -10.25 11.14
N SER A 161 -8.06 -9.06 10.55
CA SER A 161 -9.12 -8.61 9.65
C SER A 161 -8.50 -8.29 8.30
N VAL A 162 -8.84 -9.09 7.30
CA VAL A 162 -8.34 -8.94 5.93
C VAL A 162 -9.49 -8.61 4.97
N TYR A 163 -9.22 -7.81 3.94
CA TYR A 163 -10.19 -7.57 2.88
C TYR A 163 -10.62 -8.89 2.20
N LYS A 164 -11.91 -9.02 1.93
CA LYS A 164 -12.46 -10.10 1.11
C LYS A 164 -12.62 -9.59 -0.32
N GLU A 165 -11.72 -10.00 -1.19
CA GLU A 165 -11.68 -9.63 -2.59
C GLU A 165 -12.85 -10.16 -3.41
N VAL A 166 -13.14 -9.47 -4.52
CA VAL A 166 -13.92 -10.02 -5.63
C VAL A 166 -12.98 -10.91 -6.44
N SER A 167 -13.03 -12.22 -6.23
CA SER A 167 -12.07 -13.19 -6.79
C SER A 167 -12.01 -13.26 -8.33
N ALA A 168 -12.95 -12.63 -9.03
CA ALA A 168 -12.92 -12.49 -10.48
C ALA A 168 -12.06 -11.31 -10.96
N ALA A 169 -11.71 -10.38 -10.07
CA ALA A 169 -11.01 -9.13 -10.36
C ALA A 169 -9.67 -8.98 -9.65
N LEU A 170 -9.41 -9.76 -8.59
CA LEU A 170 -8.21 -9.66 -7.77
C LEU A 170 -7.69 -11.06 -7.38
N THR A 171 -6.37 -11.18 -7.26
CA THR A 171 -5.64 -12.45 -7.11
C THR A 171 -5.12 -12.71 -5.69
N CYS A 172 -5.32 -11.77 -4.75
CA CYS A 172 -4.83 -11.82 -3.36
C CYS A 172 -5.25 -13.08 -2.57
N ASN A 173 -6.39 -13.68 -2.90
CA ASN A 173 -6.94 -14.91 -2.31
C ASN A 173 -6.99 -14.89 -0.76
N SER A 174 -7.78 -13.98 -0.17
CA SER A 174 -7.97 -13.92 1.29
C SER A 174 -8.51 -15.22 1.90
N GLN A 175 -9.10 -16.09 1.07
CA GLN A 175 -9.56 -17.41 1.51
C GLN A 175 -8.38 -18.32 1.87
N HIS A 176 -7.30 -18.28 1.11
CA HIS A 176 -6.04 -18.93 1.45
C HIS A 176 -5.52 -18.43 2.80
N THR A 177 -5.36 -17.11 2.95
CA THR A 177 -4.94 -16.46 4.20
C THR A 177 -5.70 -16.99 5.41
N LYS A 178 -7.04 -16.99 5.34
CA LYS A 178 -7.88 -17.49 6.43
C LYS A 178 -7.67 -18.97 6.72
N LYS A 179 -7.59 -19.81 5.68
CA LYS A 179 -7.43 -21.27 5.85
C LYS A 179 -6.05 -21.62 6.40
N ALA A 180 -5.00 -21.07 5.82
CA ALA A 180 -3.63 -21.29 6.24
C ALA A 180 -3.46 -20.89 7.71
N LEU A 181 -3.77 -19.64 8.07
CA LEU A 181 -3.53 -19.13 9.42
C LEU A 181 -4.39 -19.79 10.51
N MET A 182 -5.68 -20.04 10.24
CA MET A 182 -6.55 -20.71 11.22
C MET A 182 -6.30 -22.23 11.30
N GLY A 183 -5.60 -22.82 10.32
CA GLY A 183 -5.22 -24.22 10.27
C GLY A 183 -3.76 -24.49 10.68
N LEU A 184 -3.03 -23.48 11.16
CA LEU A 184 -1.60 -23.60 11.51
C LEU A 184 -1.29 -24.53 12.69
N ILE A 185 -2.26 -24.68 13.60
CA ILE A 185 -2.12 -25.39 14.87
C ILE A 185 -3.23 -26.43 14.93
N ASP A 186 -2.88 -27.68 15.20
CA ASP A 186 -3.83 -28.79 15.24
C ASP A 186 -4.64 -28.80 16.54
N GLU A 187 -5.83 -29.41 16.49
CA GLU A 187 -6.68 -29.53 17.68
C GLU A 187 -5.98 -30.34 18.79
N GLY A 188 -5.83 -29.72 19.96
CA GLY A 188 -5.12 -30.30 21.10
C GLY A 188 -3.69 -29.79 21.29
N GLU A 189 -3.10 -29.11 20.30
CA GLU A 189 -1.81 -28.45 20.44
C GLU A 189 -1.91 -27.11 21.20
N PRO A 190 -0.85 -26.69 21.92
CA PRO A 190 -0.80 -25.38 22.54
C PRO A 190 -1.06 -24.27 21.52
N GLY A 191 -2.00 -23.38 21.84
CA GLY A 191 -2.37 -22.26 20.97
C GLY A 191 -3.50 -22.53 19.99
N TYR A 192 -4.05 -23.75 19.92
CA TYR A 192 -5.23 -24.04 19.10
C TYR A 192 -6.37 -23.05 19.38
N GLY A 193 -6.91 -22.44 18.32
CA GLY A 193 -7.97 -21.43 18.40
C GLY A 193 -7.53 -20.02 18.82
N ASN A 194 -6.23 -19.78 19.04
CA ASN A 194 -5.72 -18.44 19.36
C ASN A 194 -5.60 -17.52 18.15
N ILE A 195 -5.56 -18.05 16.93
CA ILE A 195 -5.52 -17.27 15.68
C ILE A 195 -6.93 -17.21 15.08
N LYS A 196 -7.48 -16.00 14.94
CA LYS A 196 -8.82 -15.76 14.39
C LYS A 196 -8.76 -14.79 13.23
N VAL A 197 -9.20 -15.23 12.05
CA VAL A 197 -9.20 -14.41 10.82
C VAL A 197 -10.63 -14.11 10.37
N MET A 198 -10.99 -12.83 10.29
CA MET A 198 -12.18 -12.32 9.64
C MET A 198 -11.87 -11.81 8.24
N ARG A 199 -12.87 -11.91 7.35
CA ARG A 199 -12.83 -11.42 5.97
C ARG A 199 -14.07 -10.61 5.67
N HIS A 200 -13.95 -9.42 5.11
CA HIS A 200 -15.07 -8.51 4.84
C HIS A 200 -14.73 -7.59 3.65
N PRO A 201 -15.69 -7.14 2.81
CA PRO A 201 -17.15 -7.37 2.84
C PRO A 201 -17.60 -8.65 2.13
N ASP A 202 -18.86 -9.06 2.35
CA ASP A 202 -19.49 -10.11 1.52
C ASP A 202 -20.17 -9.48 0.30
N HIS A 203 -19.65 -9.80 -0.89
CA HIS A 203 -20.14 -9.35 -2.19
C HIS A 203 -21.36 -10.17 -2.66
N ASN A 204 -22.55 -9.89 -2.14
CA ASN A 204 -23.77 -10.64 -2.50
C ASN A 204 -24.60 -9.87 -3.55
N VAL A 205 -24.53 -10.32 -4.82
CA VAL A 205 -25.05 -9.61 -6.01
C VAL A 205 -26.57 -9.30 -5.95
N PHE A 206 -27.35 -10.08 -5.20
CA PHE A 206 -28.82 -9.91 -5.07
C PHE A 206 -29.26 -9.05 -3.88
N GLU A 207 -28.40 -8.87 -2.86
CA GLU A 207 -28.68 -8.00 -1.70
C GLU A 207 -28.03 -6.61 -1.89
N ASN A 208 -26.94 -6.52 -2.66
CA ASN A 208 -26.14 -5.30 -2.84
C ASN A 208 -26.28 -4.67 -4.24
N ALA A 209 -27.25 -5.08 -5.06
CA ALA A 209 -27.46 -4.47 -6.39
C ALA A 209 -27.84 -2.98 -6.32
N SER A 210 -28.32 -2.51 -5.16
CA SER A 210 -28.59 -1.10 -4.87
C SER A 210 -27.49 -0.43 -4.02
N ASP A 211 -26.45 -1.17 -3.60
CA ASP A 211 -25.41 -0.71 -2.67
C ASP A 211 -24.03 -0.87 -3.33
N MET A 212 -23.35 0.25 -3.62
CA MET A 212 -22.08 0.29 -4.38
C MET A 212 -20.90 -0.38 -3.63
N THR A 213 -21.13 -0.95 -2.44
CA THR A 213 -20.15 -1.70 -1.63
C THR A 213 -19.40 -2.81 -2.40
N PHE A 214 -19.94 -3.28 -3.52
CA PHE A 214 -19.28 -4.28 -4.37
C PHE A 214 -17.88 -3.85 -4.85
N TYR A 215 -17.60 -2.55 -4.92
CA TYR A 215 -16.34 -2.02 -5.47
C TYR A 215 -15.34 -1.53 -4.42
N TRP A 216 -15.70 -1.46 -3.14
CA TRP A 216 -14.86 -0.88 -2.09
C TRP A 216 -14.11 -1.93 -1.27
N ALA A 217 -12.98 -1.53 -0.69
CA ALA A 217 -12.08 -2.39 0.05
C ALA A 217 -11.78 -1.87 1.46
N HIS A 218 -11.36 -2.79 2.33
CA HIS A 218 -10.62 -2.40 3.53
C HIS A 218 -9.16 -2.25 3.13
N HIS A 219 -8.66 -1.02 3.13
CA HIS A 219 -7.36 -0.69 2.56
C HIS A 219 -6.34 -0.25 3.62
N GLU A 220 -6.76 -0.12 4.88
CA GLU A 220 -5.90 0.19 6.00
C GLU A 220 -4.95 -0.97 6.39
N LYS A 221 -3.68 -0.60 6.67
CA LYS A 221 -2.59 -1.53 7.00
C LYS A 221 -1.98 -1.13 8.34
N PHE A 222 -2.21 -1.96 9.36
CA PHE A 222 -1.67 -1.69 10.68
C PHE A 222 -1.61 -2.94 11.55
N ILE A 223 -0.70 -2.91 12.52
CA ILE A 223 -0.52 -3.95 13.53
C ILE A 223 -0.62 -3.30 14.91
N VAL A 224 -1.32 -3.91 15.86
CA VAL A 224 -1.27 -3.52 17.28
C VAL A 224 -0.77 -4.69 18.10
N ILE A 225 0.28 -4.49 18.90
CA ILE A 225 0.89 -5.52 19.73
C ILE A 225 0.71 -5.11 21.19
N ASP A 226 0.04 -5.97 21.95
CA ASP A 226 -0.19 -5.90 23.39
C ASP A 226 -0.76 -4.57 23.90
N TYR A 227 -1.44 -3.78 23.05
CA TYR A 227 -1.85 -2.39 23.33
C TYR A 227 -0.68 -1.51 23.80
N ALA A 228 0.56 -1.86 23.46
CA ALA A 228 1.78 -1.19 23.88
C ALA A 228 2.54 -0.56 22.70
N MET A 229 2.37 -1.13 21.51
CA MET A 229 3.03 -0.71 20.28
C MET A 229 2.09 -0.89 19.10
N ALA A 230 2.24 -0.06 18.07
CA ALA A 230 1.58 -0.25 16.80
C ALA A 230 2.50 0.03 15.61
N PHE A 231 2.18 -0.56 14.47
CA PHE A 231 2.72 -0.20 13.16
C PHE A 231 1.57 0.30 12.27
N ILE A 232 1.78 1.35 11.47
CA ILE A 232 0.77 1.93 10.58
C ILE A 232 1.44 2.55 9.34
N GLY A 233 0.93 2.31 8.14
CA GLY A 233 1.55 2.85 6.92
C GLY A 233 0.95 2.29 5.62
N GLY A 234 1.76 2.29 4.56
CA GLY A 234 1.41 1.76 3.24
C GLY A 234 1.76 0.28 3.01
N LEU A 235 2.57 -0.33 3.89
CA LEU A 235 3.08 -1.70 3.73
C LEU A 235 2.14 -2.77 4.28
N ASP A 236 1.57 -3.56 3.36
CA ASP A 236 0.88 -4.83 3.67
C ASP A 236 1.89 -5.91 4.08
N LEU A 237 1.48 -6.87 4.91
CA LEU A 237 2.23 -8.12 5.14
C LEU A 237 2.01 -9.14 3.98
N CYS A 238 2.37 -8.77 2.74
CA CYS A 238 2.22 -9.65 1.58
C CYS A 238 3.37 -9.55 0.56
N TYR A 239 3.25 -10.32 -0.53
CA TYR A 239 4.30 -10.45 -1.54
C TYR A 239 4.58 -9.15 -2.30
N GLY A 240 5.84 -8.98 -2.72
CA GLY A 240 6.36 -7.88 -3.53
C GLY A 240 6.63 -6.58 -2.77
N ARG A 241 6.29 -6.51 -1.47
CA ARG A 241 6.47 -5.29 -0.63
C ARG A 241 7.85 -5.20 0.01
N TRP A 242 8.54 -6.32 0.16
CA TRP A 242 9.88 -6.34 0.74
C TRP A 242 10.85 -5.70 -0.26
N ASP A 243 11.69 -4.76 0.17
CA ASP A 243 12.68 -4.11 -0.69
C ASP A 243 13.77 -3.40 0.14
N GLU A 244 14.89 -3.09 -0.51
CA GLU A 244 16.03 -2.34 0.04
C GLU A 244 16.23 -1.01 -0.70
N LYS A 245 17.01 -0.08 -0.14
CA LYS A 245 17.21 1.27 -0.70
C LYS A 245 17.87 1.31 -2.09
N GLN A 246 18.70 0.31 -2.41
CA GLN A 246 19.26 0.15 -3.75
C GLN A 246 18.26 -0.41 -4.76
N HIS A 247 17.18 -1.03 -4.27
CA HIS A 247 16.07 -1.55 -5.06
C HIS A 247 16.51 -2.51 -6.18
N PRO A 248 17.02 -3.72 -5.86
CA PRO A 248 17.52 -4.66 -6.85
C PRO A 248 16.39 -5.20 -7.75
N LEU A 249 16.69 -5.33 -9.04
CA LEU A 249 15.77 -5.87 -10.05
C LEU A 249 16.13 -7.34 -10.35
N SER A 250 17.42 -7.68 -10.31
CA SER A 250 17.88 -9.06 -10.43
C SER A 250 17.76 -9.81 -9.10
N ASP A 251 17.52 -11.11 -9.20
CA ASP A 251 17.60 -12.07 -8.09
C ASP A 251 18.18 -13.41 -8.59
N ALA A 252 19.05 -13.30 -9.62
CA ALA A 252 19.74 -14.43 -10.21
C ALA A 252 21.11 -14.55 -9.54
N HIS A 253 21.29 -15.61 -8.74
CA HIS A 253 22.52 -15.84 -7.99
C HIS A 253 23.28 -17.07 -8.53
N PRO A 254 24.15 -16.92 -9.55
CA PRO A 254 25.06 -17.98 -9.98
C PRO A 254 25.90 -18.54 -8.84
N SER A 255 26.29 -17.70 -7.87
CA SER A 255 27.08 -18.09 -6.70
C SER A 255 26.35 -19.10 -5.79
N GLY A 256 25.03 -19.15 -5.85
CA GLY A 256 24.18 -20.21 -5.29
C GLY A 256 22.78 -19.72 -4.93
N VAL A 257 21.77 -20.54 -5.24
CA VAL A 257 20.34 -20.19 -5.08
C VAL A 257 19.93 -19.87 -3.64
N GLN A 258 20.70 -20.31 -2.64
CA GLN A 258 20.43 -20.00 -1.23
C GLN A 258 20.54 -18.51 -0.89
N ASN A 259 21.18 -17.71 -1.75
CA ASN A 259 21.32 -16.26 -1.58
C ASN A 259 20.12 -15.47 -2.08
N GLN A 260 19.17 -16.12 -2.79
CA GLN A 260 17.98 -15.46 -3.31
C GLN A 260 17.27 -14.64 -2.26
N ILE A 261 16.96 -13.41 -2.61
CA ILE A 261 16.26 -12.45 -1.78
C ILE A 261 14.77 -12.68 -1.91
N PHE A 262 14.24 -12.98 -3.10
CA PHE A 262 12.79 -12.99 -3.39
C PHE A 262 12.29 -14.38 -3.84
N PRO A 263 11.81 -15.23 -2.92
CA PRO A 263 11.43 -16.60 -3.27
C PRO A 263 10.02 -16.65 -3.89
N GLY A 264 9.82 -17.51 -4.89
CA GLY A 264 8.50 -17.80 -5.44
C GLY A 264 7.74 -16.55 -5.90
N GLN A 265 6.47 -16.43 -5.51
CA GLN A 265 5.59 -15.29 -5.84
C GLN A 265 6.13 -13.93 -5.38
N ASP A 266 7.10 -13.88 -4.46
CA ASP A 266 7.65 -12.62 -3.98
C ASP A 266 8.53 -11.92 -5.03
N TYR A 267 9.05 -12.67 -6.01
CA TYR A 267 9.68 -12.11 -7.20
C TYR A 267 8.64 -11.81 -8.26
N ASN A 268 8.22 -10.55 -8.38
CA ASN A 268 7.10 -10.18 -9.24
C ASN A 268 7.34 -8.86 -9.97
N ASN A 269 6.78 -8.75 -11.17
CA ASN A 269 6.75 -7.51 -11.95
C ASN A 269 5.35 -7.31 -12.52
N ASN A 270 4.57 -6.45 -11.86
CA ASN A 270 3.18 -6.20 -12.22
C ASN A 270 3.00 -5.59 -13.60
N ARG A 271 4.02 -5.01 -14.27
CA ARG A 271 3.86 -4.53 -15.64
C ARG A 271 3.87 -5.67 -16.65
N ILE A 272 4.63 -6.72 -16.34
CA ILE A 272 4.81 -7.89 -17.20
C ILE A 272 3.73 -8.94 -16.90
N MET A 273 3.50 -9.23 -15.62
CA MET A 273 2.57 -10.26 -15.17
C MET A 273 2.04 -9.95 -13.78
N ASP A 274 0.73 -10.11 -13.58
CA ASP A 274 0.12 -10.01 -12.25
C ASP A 274 0.34 -11.30 -11.44
N PHE A 275 0.16 -11.23 -10.12
CA PHE A 275 0.18 -12.40 -9.25
C PHE A 275 -0.89 -13.39 -9.68
N GLU A 276 -0.55 -14.68 -9.73
CA GLU A 276 -1.48 -15.73 -10.10
C GLU A 276 -1.33 -16.93 -9.17
N SER A 277 -2.46 -17.56 -8.83
CA SER A 277 -2.46 -18.79 -8.01
C SER A 277 -1.70 -18.67 -6.70
N VAL A 278 -1.77 -17.51 -6.02
CA VAL A 278 -0.97 -17.16 -4.82
C VAL A 278 -1.03 -18.16 -3.66
N GLN A 279 -2.02 -19.05 -3.62
CA GLN A 279 -2.07 -20.18 -2.67
C GLN A 279 -0.96 -21.21 -2.90
N ASP A 280 -0.43 -21.29 -4.12
CA ASP A 280 0.75 -22.05 -4.50
C ASP A 280 1.91 -21.07 -4.64
N TRP A 281 2.33 -20.51 -3.50
CA TRP A 281 3.32 -19.43 -3.44
C TRP A 281 4.67 -19.80 -4.08
N LYS A 282 4.92 -21.09 -4.24
CA LYS A 282 6.11 -21.66 -4.87
C LYS A 282 6.13 -21.49 -6.38
N SER A 283 4.95 -21.50 -7.00
CA SER A 283 4.82 -21.42 -8.45
C SER A 283 4.88 -19.96 -8.88
N ASN A 284 6.08 -19.46 -9.16
CA ASN A 284 6.24 -18.22 -9.89
C ASN A 284 6.27 -18.47 -11.41
N LYS A 285 5.73 -17.55 -12.18
CA LYS A 285 5.73 -17.58 -13.63
C LYS A 285 6.71 -16.60 -14.26
N LEU A 286 7.19 -15.61 -13.50
CA LEU A 286 8.21 -14.68 -13.98
C LEU A 286 9.59 -15.36 -13.93
N ASN A 287 10.24 -15.47 -15.08
CA ASN A 287 11.56 -16.10 -15.17
C ASN A 287 12.65 -15.09 -14.73
N LYS A 288 13.30 -15.36 -13.59
CA LYS A 288 14.39 -14.53 -13.02
C LYS A 288 15.63 -14.41 -13.91
N LEU A 289 15.81 -15.35 -14.85
CA LEU A 289 16.90 -15.31 -15.83
C LEU A 289 16.56 -14.44 -17.05
N GLU A 290 15.33 -13.94 -17.16
CA GLU A 290 14.87 -13.19 -18.32
C GLU A 290 14.29 -11.83 -17.99
N TYR A 291 13.73 -11.60 -16.80
CA TYR A 291 13.09 -10.34 -16.44
C TYR A 291 13.49 -9.95 -15.03
N GLY A 292 13.70 -8.65 -14.82
CA GLY A 292 13.80 -8.08 -13.48
C GLY A 292 12.44 -7.98 -12.78
N ARG A 293 12.45 -8.01 -11.45
CA ARG A 293 11.26 -7.66 -10.65
C ARG A 293 10.96 -6.17 -10.76
N MET A 294 9.74 -5.79 -10.42
CA MET A 294 9.38 -4.37 -10.22
C MET A 294 9.67 -4.01 -8.76
N PRO A 295 10.57 -3.03 -8.50
CA PRO A 295 10.83 -2.58 -7.15
C PRO A 295 9.66 -1.89 -6.47
N TRP A 296 9.73 -1.79 -5.14
CA TRP A 296 8.67 -1.30 -4.28
C TRP A 296 9.21 -0.31 -3.24
N HIS A 297 8.74 0.94 -3.34
CA HIS A 297 9.08 1.99 -2.39
C HIS A 297 7.87 2.39 -1.55
N ASP A 298 8.04 2.42 -0.23
CA ASP A 298 6.92 2.68 0.70
C ASP A 298 7.40 3.22 2.06
N VAL A 299 6.45 3.73 2.85
CA VAL A 299 6.73 4.30 4.17
C VAL A 299 5.73 3.82 5.22
N ALA A 300 6.23 3.49 6.40
CA ALA A 300 5.42 3.15 7.57
C ALA A 300 5.96 3.79 8.85
N MET A 301 5.13 3.76 9.91
CA MET A 301 5.43 4.31 11.22
C MET A 301 5.29 3.22 12.29
N GLY A 302 6.25 3.13 13.19
CA GLY A 302 6.16 2.44 14.48
C GLY A 302 5.82 3.44 15.59
N VAL A 303 4.85 3.12 16.43
CA VAL A 303 4.29 4.02 17.45
C VAL A 303 4.29 3.33 18.81
N ILE A 304 4.82 4.01 19.83
CA ILE A 304 4.60 3.72 21.25
C ILE A 304 4.06 4.99 21.89
N GLY A 305 2.89 4.93 22.49
CA GLY A 305 2.29 6.11 23.12
C GLY A 305 0.76 6.03 23.16
N PRO A 306 0.08 7.11 23.59
CA PRO A 306 -1.37 7.09 23.71
C PRO A 306 -2.10 6.85 22.38
N ALA A 307 -1.49 7.18 21.23
CA ALA A 307 -2.05 6.93 19.91
C ALA A 307 -2.27 5.43 19.60
N VAL A 308 -1.54 4.52 20.26
CA VAL A 308 -1.74 3.06 20.12
C VAL A 308 -3.16 2.65 20.53
N TYR A 309 -3.74 3.33 21.53
CA TYR A 309 -5.11 3.09 21.97
C TYR A 309 -6.12 3.39 20.86
N ASP A 310 -5.93 4.49 20.13
CA ASP A 310 -6.86 4.94 19.08
C ASP A 310 -6.82 4.00 17.86
N ILE A 311 -5.64 3.47 17.51
CA ILE A 311 -5.48 2.43 16.48
C ILE A 311 -6.19 1.14 16.90
N ALA A 312 -6.05 0.74 18.17
CA ALA A 312 -6.72 -0.43 18.71
C ALA A 312 -8.25 -0.25 18.77
N GLU A 313 -8.74 0.94 19.12
CA GLU A 313 -10.16 1.28 19.13
C GLU A 313 -10.77 1.15 17.73
N HIS A 314 -10.06 1.67 16.72
CA HIS A 314 -10.44 1.53 15.31
C HIS A 314 -10.57 0.06 14.91
N PHE A 315 -9.60 -0.78 15.29
CA PHE A 315 -9.67 -2.23 15.05
C PHE A 315 -10.87 -2.89 15.73
N VAL A 316 -11.08 -2.59 17.02
CA VAL A 316 -12.16 -3.18 17.84
C VAL A 316 -13.53 -2.83 17.26
N LEU A 317 -13.73 -1.58 16.84
CA LEU A 317 -14.95 -1.15 16.18
C LEU A 317 -15.21 -1.97 14.91
N ARG A 318 -14.21 -2.07 14.02
CA ARG A 318 -14.32 -2.86 12.78
C ARG A 318 -14.57 -4.34 13.08
N TRP A 319 -13.85 -4.92 14.03
CA TRP A 319 -14.03 -6.32 14.43
C TRP A 319 -15.45 -6.59 14.90
N ASN A 320 -15.98 -5.76 15.81
CA ASN A 320 -17.33 -5.90 16.33
C ASN A 320 -18.40 -5.66 15.25
N PHE A 321 -18.16 -4.72 14.33
CA PHE A 321 -19.00 -4.49 13.17
C PHE A 321 -19.06 -5.75 12.28
N VAL A 322 -17.91 -6.28 11.84
CA VAL A 322 -17.84 -7.48 10.99
C VAL A 322 -18.38 -8.72 11.71
N LYS A 323 -18.13 -8.84 13.03
CA LYS A 323 -18.74 -9.86 13.89
C LYS A 323 -20.27 -9.78 13.81
N ARG A 324 -20.85 -8.59 13.90
CA ARG A 324 -22.30 -8.38 13.83
C ARG A 324 -22.87 -8.66 12.45
N GLU A 325 -22.24 -8.17 11.39
CA GLU A 325 -22.77 -8.29 10.03
C GLU A 325 -22.66 -9.72 9.49
N LYS A 326 -21.51 -10.37 9.72
CA LYS A 326 -21.17 -11.63 9.04
C LYS A 326 -21.01 -12.82 9.98
N TYR A 327 -20.33 -12.65 11.11
CA TYR A 327 -19.97 -13.76 11.99
C TYR A 327 -20.87 -13.88 13.24
N LYS A 328 -22.05 -13.26 13.23
CA LYS A 328 -22.90 -13.07 14.42
C LYS A 328 -23.26 -14.36 15.14
N ARG A 329 -23.36 -15.45 14.38
CA ARG A 329 -23.76 -16.79 14.85
C ARG A 329 -22.62 -17.80 14.86
N ASP A 330 -21.39 -17.35 14.62
CA ASP A 330 -20.21 -18.20 14.60
C ASP A 330 -19.48 -18.08 15.95
N GLU A 331 -19.53 -19.14 16.76
CA GLU A 331 -18.97 -19.18 18.11
C GLU A 331 -17.44 -19.12 18.15
N ARG A 332 -16.78 -19.34 17.00
CA ARG A 332 -15.32 -19.22 16.90
C ARG A 332 -14.85 -17.78 17.09
N TYR A 333 -15.72 -16.79 16.86
CA TYR A 333 -15.38 -15.38 16.94
C TYR A 333 -16.04 -14.73 18.15
N ASP A 334 -15.22 -14.11 18.98
CA ASP A 334 -15.68 -13.38 20.16
C ASP A 334 -16.02 -11.93 19.83
N TRP A 335 -16.79 -11.32 20.70
CA TRP A 335 -17.01 -9.87 20.74
C TRP A 335 -15.94 -9.24 21.61
N LEU A 336 -15.41 -8.10 21.19
CA LEU A 336 -14.37 -7.40 21.94
C LEU A 336 -14.99 -6.24 22.73
N THR A 337 -14.62 -6.10 24.00
CA THR A 337 -14.82 -4.88 24.78
C THR A 337 -13.51 -4.22 25.09
N MET A 338 -13.53 -2.93 25.40
CA MET A 338 -12.32 -2.14 25.60
C MET A 338 -12.39 -1.35 26.89
N GLU A 339 -11.32 -1.40 27.69
CA GLU A 339 -11.12 -0.51 28.84
C GLU A 339 -11.22 0.95 28.37
N GLY A 340 -12.03 1.77 29.05
CA GLY A 340 -12.31 3.15 28.65
C GLY A 340 -13.43 3.33 27.61
N ARG A 341 -14.06 2.24 27.14
CA ARG A 341 -15.27 2.24 26.29
C ARG A 341 -16.32 1.30 26.88
N GLU A 342 -16.72 1.59 28.11
CA GLU A 342 -17.65 0.78 28.89
C GLU A 342 -18.90 1.58 29.26
N GLY A 343 -19.98 0.88 29.62
CA GLY A 343 -21.20 1.51 30.10
C GLY A 343 -21.81 2.45 29.05
N ALA A 344 -21.79 3.76 29.31
CA ALA A 344 -22.36 4.75 28.39
C ALA A 344 -21.57 4.90 27.08
N ASP A 345 -20.28 4.52 27.06
CA ASP A 345 -19.37 4.67 25.91
C ASP A 345 -19.10 3.38 25.13
N GLU A 346 -19.80 2.32 25.50
CA GLU A 346 -19.69 1.02 24.84
C GLU A 346 -20.21 1.03 23.39
N ASP A 347 -21.20 1.88 23.11
CA ASP A 347 -21.78 2.08 21.78
C ASP A 347 -20.78 2.60 20.74
N LEU A 348 -19.74 3.33 21.18
CA LEU A 348 -18.70 3.88 20.31
C LEU A 348 -17.92 2.80 19.57
N ILE A 349 -17.66 1.66 20.23
CA ILE A 349 -16.91 0.51 19.69
C ILE A 349 -17.82 -0.66 19.27
N GLY A 350 -19.14 -0.49 19.35
CA GLY A 350 -20.12 -1.51 19.02
C GLY A 350 -21.55 -1.02 19.20
N VAL A 351 -22.15 -0.50 18.13
CA VAL A 351 -23.51 0.12 18.12
C VAL A 351 -24.60 -0.76 18.74
N GLN A 352 -24.45 -2.09 18.68
CA GLN A 352 -25.39 -3.02 19.30
C GLN A 352 -24.67 -4.23 19.91
N ARG A 353 -24.81 -4.42 21.22
CA ARG A 353 -24.41 -5.66 21.91
C ARG A 353 -25.61 -6.61 22.03
N PRO A 354 -25.54 -7.80 21.41
CA PRO A 354 -26.57 -8.81 21.60
C PRO A 354 -26.65 -9.22 23.07
N LYS A 355 -27.83 -9.09 23.70
CA LYS A 355 -28.05 -9.57 25.09
C LYS A 355 -27.75 -11.06 25.26
N PHE A 356 -27.88 -11.82 24.18
CA PHE A 356 -27.57 -13.25 24.09
C PHE A 356 -26.56 -13.43 22.94
N PRO A 357 -25.26 -13.16 23.16
CA PRO A 357 -24.24 -13.27 22.12
C PRO A 357 -23.97 -14.74 21.78
N VAL A 358 -23.51 -14.98 20.55
CA VAL A 358 -22.81 -16.22 20.19
C VAL A 358 -21.32 -15.88 20.09
N GLY A 359 -20.49 -16.63 20.81
CA GLY A 359 -19.13 -16.22 21.21
C GLY A 359 -19.17 -15.43 22.53
N GLU A 360 -18.01 -15.29 23.16
CA GLU A 360 -17.90 -14.61 24.46
C GLU A 360 -17.64 -13.10 24.27
N TYR A 361 -17.77 -12.36 25.37
CA TYR A 361 -17.25 -11.00 25.47
C TYR A 361 -15.86 -11.04 26.08
N VAL A 362 -14.85 -10.73 25.27
CA VAL A 362 -13.45 -10.70 25.71
C VAL A 362 -13.07 -9.25 25.95
N HIS A 363 -12.63 -8.96 27.17
CA HIS A 363 -12.21 -7.62 27.56
C HIS A 363 -10.75 -7.37 27.20
N HIS A 364 -10.51 -6.23 26.57
CA HIS A 364 -9.21 -5.80 26.11
C HIS A 364 -8.84 -4.42 26.67
N PRO A 365 -7.53 -4.15 26.84
CA PRO A 365 -6.43 -5.12 26.79
C PRO A 365 -6.58 -6.23 27.85
N ILE A 366 -5.97 -7.40 27.60
CA ILE A 366 -6.04 -8.54 28.53
C ILE A 366 -5.44 -8.16 29.89
N THR A 367 -4.34 -7.39 29.86
CA THR A 367 -3.77 -6.74 31.04
C THR A 367 -4.10 -5.24 31.04
N GLN A 368 -4.45 -4.69 32.21
CA GLN A 368 -4.96 -3.32 32.37
C GLN A 368 -4.11 -2.26 31.66
N LEU A 369 -4.73 -1.26 31.03
CA LEU A 369 -4.05 -0.20 30.25
C LEU A 369 -2.96 0.52 31.04
N LYS A 370 -3.19 0.76 32.33
CA LYS A 370 -2.20 1.40 33.22
C LYS A 370 -0.85 0.65 33.29
N SER A 371 -0.82 -0.64 32.94
CA SER A 371 0.41 -1.44 32.90
C SER A 371 1.17 -1.37 31.57
N LYS A 372 0.57 -0.79 30.53
CA LYS A 372 1.14 -0.69 29.18
C LYS A 372 2.15 0.44 29.01
N ASN A 373 2.24 1.33 30.01
CA ASN A 373 3.15 2.47 30.01
C ASN A 373 3.01 3.31 28.73
N LEU A 374 1.79 3.76 28.40
CA LEU A 374 1.55 4.53 27.17
C LEU A 374 1.81 6.02 27.33
N ASP A 375 1.79 6.56 28.54
CA ASP A 375 1.88 8.00 28.74
C ASP A 375 3.31 8.52 28.63
N ASN A 376 3.48 9.67 27.96
CA ASN A 376 4.72 10.46 27.91
C ASN A 376 5.97 9.64 27.52
N ARG A 377 5.87 8.91 26.41
CA ARG A 377 6.91 8.02 25.88
C ARG A 377 7.84 8.70 24.89
N GLY A 378 7.42 9.79 24.26
CA GLY A 378 8.23 10.58 23.34
C GLY A 378 7.70 11.99 23.16
N THR A 379 8.22 12.69 22.15
CA THR A 379 7.96 14.12 21.89
C THR A 379 6.93 14.38 20.81
N VAL A 380 6.38 13.32 20.20
CA VAL A 380 5.52 13.45 19.04
C VAL A 380 4.06 13.63 19.47
N HIS A 381 3.49 14.75 19.03
CA HIS A 381 2.07 15.00 19.03
C HIS A 381 1.45 14.29 17.83
N ALA A 382 0.53 13.36 18.07
CA ALA A 382 -0.05 12.52 17.04
C ALA A 382 -1.57 12.58 17.05
N GLN A 383 -2.20 12.49 15.88
CA GLN A 383 -3.64 12.35 15.76
C GLN A 383 -3.95 11.32 14.66
N LEU A 384 -4.77 10.31 15.01
CA LEU A 384 -5.29 9.40 14.00
C LEU A 384 -6.40 10.09 13.22
N VAL A 385 -6.45 9.81 11.92
CA VAL A 385 -7.50 10.26 10.99
C VAL A 385 -7.88 9.07 10.11
N ARG A 386 -9.14 9.01 9.67
CA ARG A 386 -9.64 7.87 8.88
C ARG A 386 -10.60 8.29 7.77
N SER A 387 -10.76 7.36 6.83
CA SER A 387 -11.90 7.28 5.93
C SER A 387 -12.73 6.07 6.35
N SER A 388 -13.98 6.26 6.76
CA SER A 388 -14.85 5.15 7.22
C SER A 388 -16.32 5.53 7.13
N GLY A 389 -17.18 4.58 6.79
CA GLY A 389 -18.62 4.82 6.61
C GLY A 389 -19.48 3.64 7.05
N ASP A 390 -20.75 3.64 6.65
CA ASP A 390 -21.71 2.62 7.10
C ASP A 390 -21.28 1.21 6.69
N TRP A 391 -20.90 1.01 5.43
CA TRP A 391 -20.56 -0.32 4.94
C TRP A 391 -19.30 -0.90 5.61
N SER A 392 -18.34 -0.07 6.00
CA SER A 392 -17.04 -0.51 6.52
C SER A 392 -17.01 -0.62 8.04
N MET A 393 -17.71 0.26 8.76
CA MET A 393 -17.68 0.32 10.23
C MET A 393 -19.04 0.61 10.89
N GLY A 394 -20.11 0.77 10.11
CA GLY A 394 -21.44 1.14 10.64
C GLY A 394 -21.44 2.53 11.26
N ILE A 395 -20.87 3.51 10.54
CA ILE A 395 -20.77 4.92 10.94
C ILE A 395 -21.59 5.77 9.96
N ASP A 396 -22.51 6.59 10.49
CA ASP A 396 -23.25 7.61 9.74
C ASP A 396 -23.26 8.93 10.54
N PRO A 397 -23.02 10.10 9.92
CA PRO A 397 -22.41 10.29 8.61
C PRO A 397 -21.01 9.68 8.54
N HIS A 398 -20.57 9.32 7.33
CA HIS A 398 -19.21 8.86 7.08
C HIS A 398 -18.17 9.87 7.56
N GLU A 399 -17.01 9.37 7.97
CA GLU A 399 -15.86 10.17 8.36
C GLU A 399 -14.85 10.24 7.21
N HIS A 400 -14.35 11.45 6.95
CA HIS A 400 -13.32 11.75 5.95
C HIS A 400 -12.22 12.66 6.53
N SER A 401 -11.83 12.40 7.78
CA SER A 401 -10.88 13.24 8.52
C SER A 401 -9.48 13.26 7.90
N ILE A 402 -9.14 12.25 7.09
CA ILE A 402 -7.91 12.23 6.28
C ILE A 402 -7.90 13.38 5.27
N GLN A 403 -8.97 13.53 4.47
CA GLN A 403 -9.06 14.59 3.47
C GLN A 403 -9.01 15.97 4.14
N ASN A 404 -9.70 16.13 5.27
CA ASN A 404 -9.66 17.35 6.06
C ASN A 404 -8.22 17.70 6.48
N ALA A 405 -7.45 16.72 6.95
CA ALA A 405 -6.05 16.91 7.31
C ALA A 405 -5.18 17.33 6.12
N TYR A 406 -5.26 16.61 4.99
CA TYR A 406 -4.55 16.99 3.76
C TYR A 406 -4.88 18.42 3.33
N CYS A 407 -6.17 18.75 3.25
CA CYS A 407 -6.62 20.06 2.78
C CYS A 407 -6.20 21.21 3.70
N GLU A 408 -6.33 21.04 5.02
CA GLU A 408 -5.93 22.07 5.99
C GLU A 408 -4.42 22.29 5.98
N LEU A 409 -3.62 21.22 6.01
CA LEU A 409 -2.16 21.31 6.08
C LEU A 409 -1.57 21.90 4.80
N ILE A 410 -2.04 21.47 3.63
CA ILE A 410 -1.56 22.02 2.34
C ILE A 410 -1.89 23.50 2.21
N ARG A 411 -3.13 23.92 2.50
CA ARG A 411 -3.52 25.34 2.43
C ARG A 411 -2.67 26.23 3.33
N ASN A 412 -2.25 25.70 4.48
CA ASN A 412 -1.52 26.45 5.48
C ASN A 412 0.00 26.45 5.28
N ALA A 413 0.53 25.61 4.39
CA ALA A 413 1.96 25.47 4.11
C ALA A 413 2.63 26.81 3.76
N LYS A 414 3.84 27.04 4.29
CA LYS A 414 4.58 28.31 4.19
C LYS A 414 5.78 28.23 3.27
N HIS A 415 6.41 27.07 3.17
CA HIS A 415 7.68 26.87 2.50
C HIS A 415 7.56 25.79 1.42
N TYR A 416 7.12 24.59 1.78
CA TYR A 416 6.97 23.52 0.80
C TYR A 416 6.01 22.44 1.28
N VAL A 417 5.50 21.68 0.33
CA VAL A 417 4.80 20.42 0.55
C VAL A 417 5.49 19.34 -0.29
N TYR A 418 5.88 18.25 0.35
CA TYR A 418 6.43 17.07 -0.29
C TYR A 418 5.44 15.90 -0.16
N ILE A 419 5.08 15.27 -1.27
CA ILE A 419 4.12 14.16 -1.31
C ILE A 419 4.74 13.01 -2.09
N GLU A 420 4.72 11.82 -1.49
CA GLU A 420 4.84 10.57 -2.24
C GLU A 420 3.50 9.85 -2.15
N ASN A 421 2.91 9.54 -3.29
CA ASN A 421 1.61 8.88 -3.34
C ASN A 421 1.49 7.94 -4.52
N GLN A 422 0.80 6.80 -4.32
CA GLN A 422 0.55 5.85 -5.40
C GLN A 422 -0.39 6.39 -6.49
N PHE A 423 -1.35 7.24 -6.13
CA PHE A 423 -2.29 7.83 -7.07
C PHE A 423 -2.37 9.35 -6.87
N PHE A 424 -2.71 10.06 -7.94
CA PHE A 424 -2.90 11.50 -7.91
C PHE A 424 -4.11 11.93 -8.74
N ILE A 425 -5.31 11.64 -8.23
CA ILE A 425 -6.60 11.97 -8.84
C ILE A 425 -7.37 12.88 -7.89
N THR A 426 -7.62 14.12 -8.31
CA THR A 426 -8.21 15.12 -7.43
C THR A 426 -8.97 16.21 -8.18
N ALA A 427 -9.89 16.88 -7.49
CA ALA A 427 -10.65 17.99 -8.02
C ALA A 427 -10.15 19.34 -7.47
N THR A 428 -10.33 20.37 -8.27
CA THR A 428 -9.99 21.77 -7.92
C THR A 428 -11.21 22.62 -7.57
N GLY A 429 -12.40 22.01 -7.57
CA GLY A 429 -13.65 22.65 -7.21
C GLY A 429 -14.77 21.64 -7.01
N LYS A 430 -15.90 22.11 -6.49
CA LYS A 430 -17.12 21.31 -6.33
C LYS A 430 -17.95 21.41 -7.60
N ASN A 431 -18.01 20.33 -8.36
CA ASN A 431 -18.91 20.20 -9.51
C ASN A 431 -19.51 18.80 -9.52
N ASP A 432 -20.81 18.70 -9.27
CA ASP A 432 -21.54 17.43 -9.20
C ASP A 432 -21.58 16.69 -10.55
N THR A 433 -21.22 17.36 -11.66
CA THR A 433 -21.12 16.71 -12.99
C THR A 433 -19.75 16.09 -13.26
N ASN A 434 -18.73 16.39 -12.45
CA ASN A 434 -17.40 15.80 -12.59
C ASN A 434 -17.35 14.49 -11.79
N PRO A 435 -16.63 13.46 -12.28
CA PRO A 435 -16.54 12.18 -11.59
C PRO A 435 -15.57 12.16 -10.39
N VAL A 436 -14.77 13.22 -10.22
CA VAL A 436 -13.79 13.38 -9.13
C VAL A 436 -14.24 14.51 -8.20
N HIS A 437 -14.19 14.29 -6.89
CA HIS A 437 -14.84 15.13 -5.89
C HIS A 437 -13.95 15.55 -4.72
N ASN A 438 -12.89 14.81 -4.39
CA ASN A 438 -11.99 15.18 -3.30
C ASN A 438 -11.31 16.54 -3.58
N GLN A 439 -11.08 17.33 -2.53
CA GLN A 439 -10.71 18.75 -2.63
C GLN A 439 -9.22 19.02 -2.35
N ILE A 440 -8.37 18.00 -2.46
CA ILE A 440 -6.92 18.14 -2.22
C ILE A 440 -6.29 19.04 -3.30
N GLY A 441 -6.66 18.87 -4.57
CA GLY A 441 -6.22 19.73 -5.67
C GLY A 441 -6.63 21.18 -5.48
N ALA A 442 -7.83 21.43 -4.96
CA ALA A 442 -8.29 22.77 -4.62
C ALA A 442 -7.40 23.40 -3.53
N ALA A 443 -7.02 22.64 -2.49
CA ALA A 443 -6.10 23.10 -1.46
C ALA A 443 -4.70 23.44 -2.03
N MET A 444 -4.21 22.67 -2.99
CA MET A 444 -2.94 22.94 -3.69
C MET A 444 -3.00 24.23 -4.52
N VAL A 445 -4.09 24.43 -5.27
CA VAL A 445 -4.34 25.67 -6.02
C VAL A 445 -4.33 26.87 -5.06
N ASP A 446 -5.05 26.78 -3.94
CA ASP A 446 -5.09 27.84 -2.93
C ASP A 446 -3.69 28.17 -2.40
N ALA A 447 -2.90 27.14 -2.05
CA ALA A 447 -1.56 27.28 -1.50
C ALA A 447 -0.60 27.97 -2.50
N VAL A 448 -0.57 27.51 -3.75
CA VAL A 448 0.28 28.06 -4.82
C VAL A 448 -0.11 29.49 -5.17
N VAL A 449 -1.41 29.77 -5.33
CA VAL A 449 -1.89 31.12 -5.65
C VAL A 449 -1.60 32.09 -4.51
N SER A 450 -1.73 31.66 -3.25
CA SER A 450 -1.34 32.48 -2.09
C SER A 450 0.17 32.76 -2.09
N ALA A 451 0.99 31.72 -2.27
CA ALA A 451 2.44 31.84 -2.30
C ALA A 451 2.92 32.80 -3.41
N ALA A 452 2.34 32.70 -4.61
CA ALA A 452 2.68 33.57 -5.73
C ALA A 452 2.30 35.03 -5.48
N LYS A 453 1.11 35.29 -4.90
CA LYS A 453 0.69 36.65 -4.51
C LYS A 453 1.60 37.26 -3.45
N GLU A 454 2.09 36.43 -2.52
CA GLU A 454 3.00 36.81 -1.45
C GLU A 454 4.48 36.82 -1.88
N GLN A 455 4.78 36.41 -3.13
CA GLN A 455 6.15 36.25 -3.65
C GLN A 455 7.03 35.35 -2.77
N ARG A 456 6.44 34.31 -2.18
CA ARG A 456 7.18 33.31 -1.40
C ARG A 456 7.94 32.36 -2.33
N ASN A 457 9.16 32.01 -1.93
CA ASN A 457 9.85 30.83 -2.45
C ASN A 457 9.10 29.60 -1.90
N PHE A 458 8.27 28.98 -2.74
CA PHE A 458 7.36 27.91 -2.35
C PHE A 458 7.40 26.78 -3.37
N ARG A 459 7.39 25.53 -2.90
CA ARG A 459 7.37 24.35 -3.79
C ARG A 459 6.34 23.32 -3.34
N LEU A 460 5.55 22.83 -4.30
CA LEU A 460 4.85 21.57 -4.22
C LEU A 460 5.68 20.54 -4.99
N ILE A 461 6.20 19.54 -4.29
CA ILE A 461 7.04 18.48 -4.86
C ILE A 461 6.25 17.18 -4.70
N ILE A 462 5.90 16.56 -5.83
CA ILE A 462 5.08 15.35 -5.87
C ILE A 462 5.86 14.24 -6.57
N VAL A 463 5.93 13.07 -5.93
CA VAL A 463 6.57 11.86 -6.45
C VAL A 463 5.51 10.76 -6.53
N ILE A 464 5.20 10.31 -7.74
CA ILE A 464 4.12 9.35 -8.03
C ILE A 464 4.62 8.28 -9.01
N PRO A 465 4.04 7.07 -9.07
CA PRO A 465 4.43 6.06 -10.07
C PRO A 465 4.37 6.60 -11.49
N ALA A 466 5.25 6.09 -12.35
CA ALA A 466 5.24 6.44 -13.77
C ALA A 466 3.99 5.85 -14.44
N ILE A 467 3.67 4.60 -14.10
CA ILE A 467 2.47 3.89 -14.54
C ILE A 467 1.80 3.26 -13.30
N PRO A 468 0.46 3.32 -13.16
CA PRO A 468 -0.23 2.59 -12.11
C PRO A 468 0.03 1.07 -12.23
N GLY A 469 0.34 0.40 -11.11
CA GLY A 469 0.85 -0.97 -11.09
C GLY A 469 -0.21 -2.04 -11.40
N PHE A 470 -0.54 -2.21 -12.68
CA PHE A 470 -1.42 -3.24 -13.22
C PHE A 470 -0.77 -3.93 -14.41
N ALA A 471 -1.09 -5.21 -14.62
CA ALA A 471 -0.50 -6.00 -15.70
C ALA A 471 -0.99 -5.66 -17.09
N GLY A 472 -0.04 -5.74 -18.02
CA GLY A 472 -0.26 -5.64 -19.45
C GLY A 472 0.37 -4.40 -20.07
N ASP A 473 0.57 -4.51 -21.37
CA ASP A 473 1.08 -3.41 -22.18
C ASP A 473 0.02 -2.31 -22.31
N LEU A 474 0.42 -1.05 -22.17
CA LEU A 474 -0.49 0.10 -22.29
C LEU A 474 -1.14 0.22 -23.68
N ARG A 475 -0.66 -0.49 -24.71
CA ARG A 475 -1.30 -0.59 -26.03
C ARG A 475 -2.46 -1.59 -26.05
N ASP A 476 -2.51 -2.53 -25.10
CA ASP A 476 -3.52 -3.60 -25.10
C ASP A 476 -4.89 -3.11 -24.62
N GLN A 477 -5.96 -3.71 -25.15
CA GLN A 477 -7.33 -3.43 -24.67
C GLN A 477 -7.53 -3.81 -23.20
N ALA A 478 -6.77 -4.79 -22.69
CA ALA A 478 -6.79 -5.18 -21.28
C ALA A 478 -6.32 -4.05 -20.34
N ALA A 479 -5.44 -3.17 -20.80
CA ALA A 479 -4.92 -2.04 -20.03
C ALA A 479 -5.83 -0.79 -20.04
N ALA A 480 -7.08 -0.89 -20.52
CA ALA A 480 -8.01 0.25 -20.56
C ALA A 480 -8.28 0.86 -19.17
N GLY A 481 -8.32 0.04 -18.12
CA GLY A 481 -8.43 0.52 -16.73
C GLY A 481 -7.23 1.35 -16.30
N THR A 482 -6.01 0.86 -16.57
CA THR A 482 -4.76 1.58 -16.30
C THR A 482 -4.71 2.91 -17.03
N ARG A 483 -5.06 2.93 -18.32
CA ARG A 483 -5.10 4.17 -19.09
C ARG A 483 -6.17 5.16 -18.59
N ALA A 484 -7.31 4.68 -18.09
CA ALA A 484 -8.32 5.54 -17.49
C ALA A 484 -7.82 6.21 -16.20
N ILE A 485 -7.10 5.49 -15.34
CA ILE A 485 -6.46 6.05 -14.15
C ILE A 485 -5.45 7.14 -14.55
N MET A 486 -4.59 6.85 -15.53
CA MET A 486 -3.62 7.82 -16.02
C MET A 486 -4.29 9.06 -16.63
N ASP A 487 -5.39 8.90 -17.36
CA ASP A 487 -6.17 10.00 -17.92
C ASP A 487 -6.73 10.92 -16.82
N TYR A 488 -7.35 10.35 -15.78
CA TYR A 488 -7.81 11.12 -14.62
C TYR A 488 -6.68 11.80 -13.86
N GLN A 489 -5.53 11.12 -13.73
CA GLN A 489 -4.34 11.70 -13.13
C GLN A 489 -3.87 12.93 -13.92
N PHE A 490 -3.68 12.82 -15.23
CA PHE A 490 -3.26 13.96 -16.03
C PHE A 490 -4.31 15.09 -16.08
N LYS A 491 -5.61 14.76 -16.08
CA LYS A 491 -6.70 15.76 -15.95
C LYS A 491 -6.70 16.47 -14.60
N SER A 492 -6.28 15.79 -13.54
CA SER A 492 -6.10 16.40 -12.22
C SER A 492 -4.90 17.34 -12.21
N ILE A 493 -3.79 16.95 -12.85
CA ILE A 493 -2.52 17.69 -12.85
C ILE A 493 -2.54 18.86 -13.83
N CYS A 494 -2.63 18.60 -15.14
CA CYS A 494 -2.32 19.57 -16.19
C CYS A 494 -3.22 19.60 -17.43
N ARG A 495 -4.12 18.63 -17.62
CA ARG A 495 -4.98 18.55 -18.81
C ARG A 495 -6.36 19.16 -18.56
N GLY A 496 -6.58 20.34 -19.14
CA GLY A 496 -7.86 21.07 -19.10
C GLY A 496 -7.90 22.20 -18.08
N ASP A 497 -8.88 23.11 -18.22
CA ASP A 497 -8.99 24.34 -17.44
C ASP A 497 -9.28 24.09 -15.94
N GLU A 498 -9.88 22.94 -15.62
CA GLU A 498 -10.19 22.52 -14.24
C GLU A 498 -9.06 21.72 -13.59
N SER A 499 -7.95 21.44 -14.31
CA SER A 499 -6.75 20.86 -13.71
C SER A 499 -6.08 21.83 -12.73
N ILE A 500 -5.20 21.34 -11.84
CA ILE A 500 -4.43 22.20 -10.93
C ILE A 500 -3.67 23.28 -11.73
N PHE A 501 -2.97 22.89 -12.79
CA PHE A 501 -2.24 23.85 -13.63
C PHE A 501 -3.19 24.82 -14.32
N GLY A 502 -4.34 24.34 -14.82
CA GLY A 502 -5.37 25.17 -15.44
C GLY A 502 -5.89 26.26 -14.50
N ARG A 503 -6.22 25.89 -13.26
CA ARG A 503 -6.72 26.81 -12.23
C ARG A 503 -5.66 27.80 -11.74
N VAL A 504 -4.41 27.36 -11.59
CA VAL A 504 -3.29 28.25 -11.24
C VAL A 504 -3.02 29.26 -12.36
N LYS A 505 -3.03 28.82 -13.63
CA LYS A 505 -2.92 29.70 -14.81
C LYS A 505 -4.07 30.69 -14.89
N ALA A 506 -5.30 30.26 -14.62
CA ALA A 506 -6.48 31.13 -14.57
C ALA A 506 -6.38 32.22 -13.50
N ALA A 507 -5.62 31.98 -12.43
CA ALA A 507 -5.31 32.97 -11.40
C ALA A 507 -4.15 33.92 -11.77
N GLY A 508 -3.59 33.80 -12.98
CA GLY A 508 -2.46 34.62 -13.46
C GLY A 508 -1.10 34.20 -12.92
N VAL A 509 -0.98 32.95 -12.44
CA VAL A 509 0.26 32.39 -11.89
C VAL A 509 0.77 31.30 -12.81
N ASP A 510 2.09 31.23 -12.97
CA ASP A 510 2.75 30.18 -13.74
C ASP A 510 2.96 28.93 -12.86
N PRO A 511 2.23 27.81 -13.07
CA PRO A 511 2.31 26.64 -12.21
C PRO A 511 3.68 25.96 -12.24
N GLU A 512 4.42 26.04 -13.36
CA GLU A 512 5.72 25.37 -13.53
C GLU A 512 6.81 25.95 -12.63
N LYS A 513 6.57 27.11 -11.99
CA LYS A 513 7.46 27.70 -10.99
C LYS A 513 7.27 27.15 -9.58
N TYR A 514 6.14 26.49 -9.32
CA TYR A 514 5.72 26.11 -7.97
C TYR A 514 5.42 24.62 -7.83
N ILE A 515 5.08 23.92 -8.91
CA ILE A 515 4.58 22.54 -8.86
C ILE A 515 5.47 21.64 -9.71
N PHE A 516 6.01 20.60 -9.09
CA PHE A 516 6.97 19.70 -9.72
C PHE A 516 6.54 18.25 -9.49
N PHE A 517 6.50 17.48 -10.57
CA PHE A 517 6.18 16.05 -10.55
C PHE A 517 7.37 15.22 -10.97
N PHE A 518 7.65 14.19 -10.19
CA PHE A 518 8.72 13.21 -10.40
C PHE A 518 8.15 11.80 -10.31
N ASN A 519 8.89 10.84 -10.83
CA ASN A 519 8.72 9.43 -10.49
C ASN A 519 10.10 8.84 -10.17
N LEU A 520 10.15 7.54 -9.88
CA LEU A 520 11.36 6.85 -9.52
C LEU A 520 11.60 5.69 -10.48
N ARG A 521 12.86 5.41 -10.84
CA ARG A 521 13.28 4.34 -11.75
C ARG A 521 14.65 3.82 -11.34
N SER A 522 14.85 2.50 -11.50
CA SER A 522 16.10 1.84 -11.21
C SER A 522 16.58 1.01 -12.41
N TYR A 523 17.85 0.62 -12.40
CA TYR A 523 18.47 -0.28 -13.36
C TYR A 523 19.21 -1.41 -12.63
N ASP A 524 19.41 -2.50 -13.33
CA ASP A 524 20.23 -3.61 -12.87
C ASP A 524 20.78 -4.41 -14.05
N ARG A 525 21.48 -5.51 -13.76
CA ARG A 525 21.98 -6.48 -14.72
C ARG A 525 21.62 -7.88 -14.25
N ILE A 526 20.87 -8.62 -15.05
CA ILE A 526 20.49 -10.00 -14.73
C ILE A 526 21.72 -10.90 -14.84
N ASN A 527 22.19 -11.46 -13.73
CA ASN A 527 23.47 -12.18 -13.67
C ASN A 527 23.42 -13.59 -14.29
N VAL A 528 23.18 -13.70 -15.61
CA VAL A 528 23.15 -14.98 -16.34
C VAL A 528 24.52 -15.30 -16.94
N THR A 529 25.45 -15.77 -16.11
CA THR A 529 26.85 -15.95 -16.53
C THR A 529 27.09 -17.23 -17.37
N PRO A 530 28.20 -17.29 -18.14
CA PRO A 530 28.66 -18.51 -18.77
C PRO A 530 28.86 -19.67 -17.79
N THR A 531 29.34 -19.42 -16.56
CA THR A 531 29.44 -20.44 -15.51
C THR A 531 28.07 -21.02 -15.15
N LEU A 532 27.02 -20.21 -15.02
CA LEU A 532 25.65 -20.71 -14.82
C LEU A 532 25.25 -21.65 -15.95
N LYS A 533 25.42 -21.21 -17.21
CA LYS A 533 25.10 -22.02 -18.41
C LYS A 533 25.92 -23.32 -18.47
N GLU A 534 27.19 -23.28 -18.08
CA GLU A 534 28.05 -24.47 -18.03
C GLU A 534 27.62 -25.44 -16.92
N ARG A 535 27.23 -24.93 -15.75
CA ARG A 535 26.70 -25.75 -14.64
C ARG A 535 25.41 -26.45 -15.01
N GLU A 536 24.49 -25.77 -15.69
CA GLU A 536 23.27 -26.42 -16.21
C GLU A 536 23.61 -27.58 -17.14
N LYS A 537 24.55 -27.35 -18.07
CA LYS A 537 25.01 -28.37 -19.02
C LYS A 537 25.71 -29.55 -18.34
N LYS A 538 26.56 -29.31 -17.34
CA LYS A 538 27.32 -30.35 -16.62
C LYS A 538 26.42 -31.18 -15.70
N SER A 539 25.51 -30.52 -14.98
CA SER A 539 24.61 -31.20 -14.04
C SER A 539 23.43 -31.88 -14.74
N GLY A 540 23.06 -31.41 -15.94
CA GLY A 540 21.84 -31.85 -16.64
C GLY A 540 20.56 -31.32 -16.00
N MET A 541 20.66 -30.30 -15.14
CA MET A 541 19.58 -29.67 -14.40
C MET A 541 19.63 -28.17 -14.62
N THR A 542 18.47 -27.56 -14.83
CA THR A 542 18.33 -26.10 -15.00
C THR A 542 18.42 -25.36 -13.66
N TYR A 543 18.79 -24.08 -13.70
CA TYR A 543 18.77 -23.20 -12.53
C TYR A 543 17.38 -23.14 -11.90
N MET A 544 16.34 -23.09 -12.72
CA MET A 544 14.93 -23.07 -12.26
C MET A 544 14.52 -24.37 -11.57
N GLU A 545 15.04 -25.53 -11.99
CA GLU A 545 14.82 -26.80 -11.28
C GLU A 545 15.51 -26.83 -9.92
N LEU A 546 16.70 -26.21 -9.81
CA LEU A 546 17.40 -26.07 -8.54
C LEU A 546 16.66 -25.11 -7.60
N GLU A 547 16.20 -23.98 -8.12
CA GLU A 547 15.36 -23.02 -7.37
C GLU A 547 14.07 -23.68 -6.87
N ALA A 548 13.38 -24.46 -7.71
CA ALA A 548 12.18 -25.18 -7.29
C ALA A 548 12.46 -26.14 -6.12
N ALA A 549 13.63 -26.79 -6.10
CA ALA A 549 14.03 -27.63 -4.98
C ALA A 549 14.36 -26.83 -3.71
N GLU A 550 14.94 -25.64 -3.85
CA GLU A 550 15.19 -24.71 -2.75
C GLU A 550 13.87 -24.22 -2.12
N ILE A 551 12.92 -23.85 -2.97
CA ILE A 551 11.59 -23.44 -2.55
C ILE A 551 10.85 -24.59 -1.83
N ASP A 552 10.98 -25.84 -2.31
CA ASP A 552 10.46 -27.02 -1.61
C ASP A 552 11.11 -27.21 -0.22
N GLU A 553 12.39 -26.89 -0.06
CA GLU A 553 13.06 -26.86 1.25
C GLU A 553 12.50 -25.76 2.15
N LEU A 554 12.29 -24.55 1.61
CA LEU A 554 11.73 -23.41 2.35
C LEU A 554 10.27 -23.62 2.78
N GLU A 555 9.49 -24.41 2.04
CA GLU A 555 8.14 -24.78 2.43
C GLU A 555 8.12 -25.75 3.60
N ALA A 556 9.09 -26.66 3.62
CA ALA A 556 9.13 -27.73 4.59
C ALA A 556 9.30 -27.19 6.02
N SER A 557 8.58 -27.79 6.97
CA SER A 557 8.65 -27.38 8.37
C SER A 557 10.10 -27.38 8.90
N PRO A 558 10.58 -26.28 9.51
CA PRO A 558 11.93 -26.22 10.09
C PRO A 558 12.13 -27.20 11.25
N GLU A 559 11.06 -27.56 11.97
CA GLU A 559 11.14 -28.33 13.22
C GLU A 559 10.93 -29.84 12.97
N GLU A 560 9.86 -30.26 12.28
CA GLU A 560 9.52 -31.68 12.05
C GLU A 560 8.89 -31.93 10.67
N GLY A 561 9.34 -32.97 9.95
CA GLY A 561 8.75 -33.43 8.68
C GLY A 561 9.42 -32.93 7.39
N GLY A 562 10.39 -32.02 7.48
CA GLY A 562 11.09 -31.44 6.32
C GLY A 562 12.44 -32.06 5.94
N GLU A 563 12.90 -33.11 6.64
CA GLU A 563 14.23 -33.69 6.45
C GLU A 563 14.46 -34.22 5.03
N GLU A 564 13.43 -34.81 4.42
CA GLU A 564 13.52 -35.34 3.06
C GLU A 564 13.68 -34.24 2.02
N ALA A 565 12.90 -33.15 2.13
CA ALA A 565 13.00 -31.99 1.25
C ALA A 565 14.38 -31.32 1.36
N ARG A 566 14.86 -31.09 2.60
CA ARG A 566 16.21 -30.56 2.87
C ARG A 566 17.31 -31.46 2.30
N ARG A 567 17.21 -32.78 2.51
CA ARG A 567 18.18 -33.73 1.95
C ARG A 567 18.19 -33.68 0.42
N LYS A 568 17.00 -33.70 -0.20
CA LYS A 568 16.86 -33.64 -1.67
C LYS A 568 17.44 -32.34 -2.22
N ALA A 569 17.11 -31.19 -1.64
CA ALA A 569 17.63 -29.90 -2.06
C ALA A 569 19.16 -29.82 -1.89
N ALA A 570 19.70 -30.30 -0.76
CA ALA A 570 21.14 -30.39 -0.55
C ALA A 570 21.86 -31.31 -1.56
N GLU A 571 21.26 -32.46 -1.91
CA GLU A 571 21.78 -33.37 -2.94
C GLU A 571 21.80 -32.71 -4.33
N LEU A 572 20.74 -31.98 -4.68
CA LEU A 572 20.65 -31.24 -5.94
C LEU A 572 21.64 -30.06 -5.99
N ARG A 573 21.78 -29.28 -4.92
CA ARG A 573 22.81 -28.23 -4.80
C ARG A 573 24.21 -28.81 -5.03
N LYS A 574 24.52 -29.94 -4.38
CA LYS A 574 25.81 -30.63 -4.54
C LYS A 574 26.03 -31.13 -5.97
N ALA A 575 25.00 -31.66 -6.62
CA ALA A 575 25.06 -32.11 -8.00
C ALA A 575 25.27 -30.93 -8.98
N TYR A 576 24.67 -29.77 -8.70
CA TYR A 576 24.78 -28.57 -9.52
C TYR A 576 26.14 -27.86 -9.39
N MET A 577 26.65 -27.70 -8.16
CA MET A 577 27.88 -26.93 -7.88
C MET A 577 29.19 -27.74 -7.98
N SER A 578 29.13 -29.07 -8.12
CA SER A 578 30.26 -30.03 -8.05
C SER A 578 30.95 -30.12 -6.67
N GLU A 579 31.54 -31.27 -6.33
CA GLU A 579 32.06 -31.56 -4.97
C GLU A 579 33.21 -30.65 -4.48
N SER A 580 33.79 -29.81 -5.34
CA SER A 580 35.01 -29.03 -5.06
C SER A 580 34.79 -27.54 -4.78
N GLU A 581 33.56 -27.04 -4.85
CA GLU A 581 33.25 -25.62 -4.61
C GLU A 581 32.56 -25.42 -3.24
N ASP A 582 32.90 -24.33 -2.57
CA ASP A 582 32.35 -23.97 -1.26
C ASP A 582 30.87 -23.56 -1.36
N ILE A 583 29.97 -24.55 -1.32
CA ILE A 583 28.52 -24.35 -1.21
C ILE A 583 28.23 -23.44 0.00
N GLY A 584 27.62 -22.27 -0.22
CA GLY A 584 27.18 -21.38 0.85
C GLY A 584 28.21 -20.34 1.34
N LYS A 585 29.27 -20.05 0.58
CA LYS A 585 30.17 -18.90 0.81
C LYS A 585 29.80 -17.65 -0.03
N GLY A 586 28.51 -17.45 -0.32
CA GLY A 586 28.04 -16.10 -0.67
C GLY A 586 28.28 -15.14 0.49
N ASP A 587 28.28 -13.84 0.25
CA ASP A 587 28.51 -12.83 1.30
C ASP A 587 27.37 -12.74 2.34
N GLN A 588 26.32 -13.56 2.18
CA GLN A 588 25.13 -13.64 3.03
C GLN A 588 24.36 -12.32 3.11
N GLY A 589 24.33 -11.56 2.01
CA GLY A 589 23.75 -10.22 2.00
C GLY A 589 24.73 -9.20 2.54
N GLY A 590 25.95 -9.22 2.00
CA GLY A 590 26.92 -8.16 2.22
C GLY A 590 26.34 -6.80 1.82
N VAL A 591 27.06 -5.73 2.16
CA VAL A 591 26.61 -4.37 1.84
C VAL A 591 26.59 -4.13 0.33
N ILE A 592 27.40 -4.86 -0.43
CA ILE A 592 27.50 -4.75 -1.87
C ILE A 592 27.26 -6.13 -2.46
N ASP A 593 26.17 -6.28 -3.19
CA ASP A 593 25.79 -7.54 -3.82
C ASP A 593 26.68 -7.79 -5.05
N PRO A 594 27.43 -8.91 -5.14
CA PRO A 594 28.18 -9.25 -6.35
C PRO A 594 27.29 -9.67 -7.53
N ASP A 595 26.02 -10.01 -7.28
CA ASP A 595 25.08 -10.51 -8.28
C ASP A 595 24.10 -9.44 -8.79
N SER A 596 24.16 -8.21 -8.26
CA SER A 596 23.37 -7.04 -8.70
C SER A 596 24.27 -5.80 -8.87
N ILE A 597 23.93 -4.91 -9.79
CA ILE A 597 24.61 -3.61 -9.95
C ILE A 597 23.74 -2.42 -9.47
N ALA A 598 22.60 -2.71 -8.83
CA ALA A 598 21.69 -1.68 -8.33
C ALA A 598 22.34 -0.80 -7.25
N ASP A 599 23.28 -1.35 -6.48
CA ASP A 599 24.07 -0.64 -5.46
C ASP A 599 24.86 0.53 -6.03
N ASP A 600 25.22 0.50 -7.32
CA ASP A 600 26.04 1.52 -7.96
C ASP A 600 25.31 2.86 -8.15
N ALA A 601 23.97 2.83 -8.10
CA ALA A 601 23.15 4.04 -8.08
C ALA A 601 23.25 4.79 -6.74
N MET A 602 23.70 4.12 -5.68
CA MET A 602 23.76 4.64 -4.31
C MET A 602 25.11 5.30 -3.99
N LEU A 603 25.30 5.72 -2.74
CA LEU A 603 26.53 6.36 -2.26
C LEU A 603 27.65 5.33 -2.08
N THR A 604 28.31 5.00 -3.18
CA THR A 604 29.46 4.09 -3.25
C THR A 604 30.49 4.60 -4.26
N GLU A 605 31.74 4.14 -4.12
CA GLU A 605 32.80 4.41 -5.10
C GLU A 605 32.67 3.54 -6.36
N LYS A 606 31.89 2.45 -6.27
CA LYS A 606 31.64 1.55 -7.40
C LYS A 606 30.79 2.22 -8.48
N LYS A 607 30.96 1.73 -9.70
CA LYS A 607 30.30 2.23 -10.90
C LYS A 607 30.02 1.07 -11.85
N PRO A 608 28.96 1.16 -12.67
CA PRO A 608 28.68 0.15 -13.69
C PRO A 608 29.86 -0.07 -14.66
N SER A 609 30.65 0.96 -14.95
CA SER A 609 31.84 0.85 -15.82
C SER A 609 33.02 0.10 -15.20
N GLU A 610 33.03 -0.08 -13.89
CA GLU A 610 34.06 -0.79 -13.13
C GLU A 610 33.61 -2.20 -12.73
N GLU A 611 32.35 -2.56 -12.96
CA GLU A 611 31.81 -3.88 -12.68
C GLU A 611 32.31 -4.94 -13.68
N ASP A 612 32.70 -6.09 -13.14
CA ASP A 612 33.17 -7.21 -13.95
C ASP A 612 31.98 -7.96 -14.57
N TRP A 613 32.15 -8.45 -15.80
CA TRP A 613 31.23 -9.40 -16.43
C TRP A 613 31.97 -10.69 -16.72
N GLU A 614 31.38 -11.82 -16.34
CA GLU A 614 31.97 -13.12 -16.61
C GLU A 614 31.67 -13.51 -18.08
N GLY A 615 32.71 -13.61 -18.91
CA GLY A 615 32.57 -13.99 -20.33
C GLY A 615 33.04 -12.91 -21.28
N GLU A 616 32.46 -12.89 -22.49
CA GLU A 616 32.69 -11.80 -23.44
C GLU A 616 31.88 -10.58 -22.99
N GLU A 617 32.53 -9.42 -22.82
CA GLU A 617 31.89 -8.20 -22.30
C GLU A 617 30.64 -7.80 -23.09
N GLU A 618 30.65 -7.96 -24.42
CA GLU A 618 29.52 -7.58 -25.27
C GLU A 618 28.25 -8.43 -25.04
N ASP A 619 28.37 -9.63 -24.47
CA ASP A 619 27.22 -10.48 -24.15
C ASP A 619 26.39 -9.87 -23.00
N GLU A 620 26.99 -9.02 -22.16
CA GLU A 620 26.32 -8.34 -21.05
C GLU A 620 25.11 -7.49 -21.50
N LYS A 621 25.14 -6.98 -22.74
CA LYS A 621 24.08 -6.11 -23.27
C LYS A 621 22.70 -6.77 -23.26
N GLU A 622 22.64 -8.10 -23.35
CA GLU A 622 21.40 -8.88 -23.28
C GLU A 622 20.81 -8.96 -21.86
N HIS A 623 21.51 -8.43 -20.87
CA HIS A 623 21.21 -8.61 -19.45
C HIS A 623 20.96 -7.31 -18.69
N PHE A 624 21.27 -6.14 -19.27
CA PHE A 624 20.86 -4.86 -18.69
C PHE A 624 19.35 -4.72 -18.69
N PHE A 625 18.81 -4.36 -17.54
CA PHE A 625 17.38 -4.23 -17.32
C PHE A 625 17.08 -2.95 -16.56
N GLN A 626 15.96 -2.32 -16.87
CA GLN A 626 15.43 -1.19 -16.12
C GLN A 626 13.96 -1.41 -15.82
N GLU A 627 13.50 -0.85 -14.71
CA GLU A 627 12.08 -0.82 -14.37
C GLU A 627 11.74 0.43 -13.55
N GLU A 628 10.48 0.87 -13.64
CA GLU A 628 9.98 1.87 -12.69
C GLU A 628 10.08 1.35 -11.26
N LEU A 629 10.45 2.25 -10.36
CA LEU A 629 10.43 1.99 -8.95
C LEU A 629 9.03 2.33 -8.44
N TYR A 630 8.25 1.32 -8.06
CA TYR A 630 6.84 1.53 -7.77
C TYR A 630 6.64 2.26 -6.44
N ILE A 631 6.26 3.53 -6.52
CA ILE A 631 5.96 4.37 -5.35
C ILE A 631 4.59 3.96 -4.79
N HIS A 632 4.61 3.17 -3.73
CA HIS A 632 3.43 2.80 -2.98
C HIS A 632 3.26 3.62 -1.70
N ALA A 633 4.23 4.44 -1.31
CA ALA A 633 4.11 5.36 -0.18
C ALA A 633 2.82 6.18 -0.23
N LYS A 634 2.27 6.54 0.94
CA LYS A 634 1.19 7.54 1.09
C LYS A 634 1.58 8.52 2.18
N ILE A 635 2.57 9.35 1.87
CA ILE A 635 3.16 10.31 2.80
C ILE A 635 3.01 11.74 2.30
N CYS A 636 2.77 12.67 3.23
CA CYS A 636 2.79 14.10 3.00
C CYS A 636 3.61 14.79 4.10
N ILE A 637 4.64 15.54 3.73
CA ILE A 637 5.49 16.32 4.63
C ILE A 637 5.29 17.80 4.33
N VAL A 638 4.95 18.58 5.36
CA VAL A 638 4.70 20.02 5.23
C VAL A 638 5.73 20.78 6.08
N ASP A 639 6.49 21.64 5.41
CA ASP A 639 7.43 22.60 6.00
C ASP A 639 8.47 22.00 6.97
N ASP A 640 8.86 20.72 6.84
CA ASP A 640 9.68 20.00 7.84
C ASP A 640 9.07 20.05 9.27
N ARG A 641 7.74 20.18 9.41
CA ARG A 641 7.06 20.25 10.73
C ARG A 641 5.95 19.24 10.94
N THR A 642 5.21 18.90 9.89
CA THR A 642 4.08 17.97 9.98
C THR A 642 4.24 16.85 8.98
N VAL A 643 3.94 15.62 9.40
CA VAL A 643 3.88 14.43 8.53
C VAL A 643 2.49 13.82 8.58
N ILE A 644 1.94 13.45 7.43
CA ILE A 644 0.81 12.51 7.33
C ILE A 644 1.38 11.22 6.75
N CYS A 645 1.10 10.08 7.38
CA CYS A 645 1.48 8.76 6.85
C CYS A 645 0.34 7.76 7.12
N GLY A 646 0.08 6.87 6.17
CA GLY A 646 -0.94 5.83 6.32
C GLY A 646 -1.21 5.11 5.02
N SER A 647 -2.46 4.71 4.82
CA SER A 647 -2.88 3.91 3.66
C SER A 647 -3.57 4.70 2.54
N SER A 648 -3.96 5.95 2.79
CA SER A 648 -4.88 6.70 1.91
C SER A 648 -4.19 7.28 0.68
N ASN A 649 -4.65 6.88 -0.50
CA ASN A 649 -4.22 7.45 -1.75
C ASN A 649 -4.87 8.83 -2.01
N ILE A 650 -4.29 9.65 -2.89
CA ILE A 650 -4.95 10.87 -3.37
C ILE A 650 -5.88 10.48 -4.52
N ASN A 651 -7.08 10.02 -4.17
CA ASN A 651 -8.18 9.65 -5.06
C ASN A 651 -9.50 9.68 -4.28
N ASP A 652 -10.65 9.66 -4.95
CA ASP A 652 -11.95 9.68 -4.29
C ASP A 652 -12.21 8.42 -3.48
N ARG A 653 -11.72 7.27 -3.98
CA ARG A 653 -11.76 5.98 -3.27
C ARG A 653 -11.22 6.06 -1.83
N SER A 654 -10.10 6.73 -1.60
CA SER A 654 -9.50 6.84 -0.27
C SER A 654 -9.96 8.08 0.50
N GLN A 655 -10.36 9.17 -0.17
CA GLN A 655 -10.54 10.48 0.47
C GLN A 655 -11.99 10.82 0.85
N LEU A 656 -13.00 10.19 0.25
CA LEU A 656 -14.40 10.58 0.48
C LEU A 656 -15.03 9.98 1.75
N GLY A 657 -14.42 8.97 2.36
CA GLY A 657 -14.90 8.36 3.62
C GLY A 657 -15.92 7.24 3.46
N PHE A 658 -16.75 7.29 2.41
CA PHE A 658 -17.79 6.28 2.15
C PHE A 658 -17.41 5.24 1.09
N HIS A 659 -16.20 5.32 0.53
CA HIS A 659 -15.60 4.32 -0.36
C HIS A 659 -14.68 3.39 0.45
N ASP A 660 -13.39 3.26 0.14
CA ASP A 660 -12.47 2.39 0.87
C ASP A 660 -12.30 2.89 2.32
N SER A 661 -12.16 1.95 3.26
CA SER A 661 -11.72 2.34 4.60
C SER A 661 -10.21 2.51 4.61
N GLU A 662 -9.77 3.58 5.26
CA GLU A 662 -8.37 3.98 5.34
C GLU A 662 -8.06 4.47 6.76
N LEU A 663 -6.81 4.34 7.18
CA LEU A 663 -6.31 4.90 8.44
C LEU A 663 -4.99 5.60 8.17
N SER A 664 -4.81 6.79 8.76
CA SER A 664 -3.56 7.54 8.69
C SER A 664 -3.30 8.24 10.00
N ILE A 665 -2.04 8.62 10.21
CA ILE A 665 -1.58 9.33 11.40
C ILE A 665 -0.96 10.66 10.99
N VAL A 666 -1.40 11.74 11.63
CA VAL A 666 -0.81 13.08 11.52
C VAL A 666 0.15 13.26 12.68
N LEU A 667 1.39 13.64 12.39
CA LEU A 667 2.50 13.73 13.33
C LEU A 667 3.09 15.13 13.34
N GLN A 668 3.24 15.70 14.53
CA GLN A 668 3.89 16.98 14.78
C GLN A 668 4.87 16.78 15.94
N ASP A 669 6.16 16.74 15.65
CA ASP A 669 7.18 16.52 16.66
C ASP A 669 7.49 17.82 17.40
N THR A 670 7.48 17.77 18.72
CA THR A 670 7.83 18.93 19.57
C THR A 670 9.33 19.04 19.84
N ASP A 671 10.12 18.01 19.49
CA ASP A 671 11.58 18.11 19.45
C ASP A 671 12.00 18.84 18.18
N GLU A 672 12.49 20.07 18.35
CA GLU A 672 12.90 20.94 17.26
C GLU A 672 14.43 20.98 17.09
N ILE A 673 14.87 21.01 15.84
CA ILE A 673 16.27 21.20 15.46
C ILE A 673 16.48 22.53 14.73
N ASP A 674 17.66 23.10 14.92
CA ASP A 674 18.13 24.25 14.15
C ASP A 674 18.58 23.79 12.76
N THR A 675 17.98 24.38 11.72
CA THR A 675 18.31 24.16 10.32
C THR A 675 18.17 25.46 9.53
N GLU A 676 18.15 25.37 8.21
CA GLU A 676 17.87 26.46 7.30
C GLU A 676 16.64 26.17 6.43
N MET A 677 15.94 27.23 6.06
CA MET A 677 14.83 27.19 5.11
C MET A 677 14.91 28.44 4.24
N ASP A 678 15.17 28.28 2.95
CA ASP A 678 15.41 29.41 2.04
C ASP A 678 16.60 30.28 2.54
N GLY A 679 17.66 29.62 3.00
CA GLY A 679 18.89 30.23 3.52
C GLY A 679 18.71 31.03 4.83
N LYS A 680 17.59 30.86 5.53
CA LYS A 680 17.28 31.55 6.78
C LYS A 680 17.21 30.55 7.94
N PRO A 681 17.63 30.93 9.17
CA PRO A 681 17.47 30.07 10.34
C PRO A 681 16.03 29.61 10.52
N TYR A 682 15.85 28.29 10.70
CA TYR A 682 14.55 27.65 10.80
C TYR A 682 14.53 26.60 11.90
N LYS A 683 13.39 26.47 12.58
CA LYS A 683 13.14 25.43 13.59
C LYS A 683 12.29 24.34 12.96
N ALA A 684 12.94 23.29 12.50
CA ALA A 684 12.28 22.12 11.94
C ALA A 684 11.95 21.12 13.04
N ALA A 685 10.86 20.37 12.86
CA ALA A 685 10.53 19.25 13.74
C ALA A 685 11.43 18.06 13.38
N ARG A 686 12.10 17.46 14.37
CA ARG A 686 13.15 16.45 14.14
C ARG A 686 12.65 15.28 13.30
N LEU A 687 11.51 14.69 13.66
CA LEU A 687 10.91 13.57 12.90
C LEU A 687 10.69 13.92 11.43
N ALA A 688 10.05 15.05 11.14
CA ALA A 688 9.71 15.46 9.77
C ALA A 688 10.96 15.73 8.93
N HIS A 689 11.92 16.47 9.50
CA HIS A 689 13.18 16.78 8.84
C HIS A 689 14.02 15.54 8.55
N GLN A 690 14.19 14.65 9.53
CA GLN A 690 15.01 13.45 9.37
C GLN A 690 14.39 12.46 8.37
N LEU A 691 13.07 12.30 8.40
CA LEU A 691 12.37 11.47 7.43
C LEU A 691 12.53 12.03 6.00
N ARG A 692 12.25 13.33 5.80
CA ARG A 692 12.42 13.99 4.51
C ARG A 692 13.88 13.92 4.02
N SER A 693 14.84 14.12 4.93
CA SER A 693 16.26 13.96 4.63
C SER A 693 16.62 12.53 4.21
N SER A 694 16.05 11.50 4.84
CA SER A 694 16.25 10.10 4.43
C SER A 694 15.71 9.85 3.01
N LEU A 695 14.44 10.18 2.77
CA LEU A 695 13.78 10.00 1.47
C LEU A 695 14.55 10.72 0.35
N TRP A 696 14.92 11.99 0.56
CA TRP A 696 15.62 12.75 -0.46
C TRP A 696 17.03 12.22 -0.73
N ARG A 697 17.72 11.70 0.28
CA ARG A 697 19.04 11.10 0.07
C ARG A 697 18.94 9.76 -0.64
N GLU A 698 17.92 8.96 -0.39
CA GLU A 698 17.65 7.74 -1.16
C GLU A 698 17.42 8.08 -2.64
N HIS A 699 16.49 8.98 -2.92
CA HIS A 699 16.12 9.36 -4.29
C HIS A 699 17.25 10.01 -5.08
N LEU A 700 18.20 10.66 -4.39
CA LEU A 700 19.41 11.27 -4.97
C LEU A 700 20.64 10.34 -5.01
N GLY A 701 20.59 9.14 -4.43
CA GLY A 701 21.75 8.24 -4.35
C GLY A 701 22.82 8.70 -3.36
N LEU A 702 22.40 9.38 -2.29
CA LEU A 702 23.22 9.94 -1.22
C LEU A 702 23.15 9.13 0.09
N LEU A 703 22.51 7.96 0.08
CA LEU A 703 22.61 6.95 1.12
C LEU A 703 23.53 5.82 0.65
N PRO A 704 24.32 5.20 1.54
CA PRO A 704 25.06 4.00 1.16
C PRO A 704 24.11 2.84 0.86
N PRO A 705 24.54 1.86 0.04
CA PRO A 705 23.86 0.58 -0.11
C PRO A 705 23.52 -0.06 1.24
N GLN A 706 22.38 -0.76 1.29
CA GLN A 706 21.90 -1.43 2.49
C GLN A 706 22.26 -2.92 2.44
N SER A 707 22.67 -3.48 3.59
CA SER A 707 22.85 -4.93 3.76
C SER A 707 21.54 -5.60 4.17
N LEU A 708 21.32 -6.85 3.75
CA LEU A 708 20.18 -7.67 4.16
C LEU A 708 20.13 -7.90 5.69
N ASN A 709 21.29 -8.02 6.34
CA ASN A 709 21.35 -8.25 7.79
C ASN A 709 21.18 -6.95 8.58
N ALA A 710 20.02 -6.78 9.21
CA ALA A 710 19.66 -5.59 9.97
C ALA A 710 19.82 -5.70 11.49
N ALA A 711 20.48 -6.74 11.99
CA ALA A 711 20.52 -7.01 13.43
C ALA A 711 21.07 -5.82 14.25
N ASP A 712 22.09 -5.15 13.70
CA ASP A 712 22.73 -3.98 14.33
C ASP A 712 22.28 -2.64 13.73
N ASP A 713 21.35 -2.66 12.78
CA ASP A 713 20.82 -1.44 12.16
C ASP A 713 19.72 -0.86 13.05
N PRO A 714 19.94 0.33 13.67
CA PRO A 714 18.93 0.95 14.50
C PRO A 714 17.67 1.29 13.72
N ASN A 715 17.71 1.59 12.42
CA ASN A 715 16.52 1.95 11.64
C ASN A 715 15.56 0.77 11.43
N ALA A 716 16.07 -0.47 11.45
CA ALA A 716 15.30 -1.70 11.25
C ALA A 716 14.72 -2.31 12.53
N GLN A 717 14.97 -1.72 13.70
CA GLN A 717 14.44 -2.24 14.97
C GLN A 717 13.04 -1.68 15.29
N PRO A 718 12.25 -2.34 16.16
CA PRO A 718 10.99 -1.77 16.67
C PRO A 718 11.17 -0.36 17.29
N PRO A 719 10.12 0.47 17.36
CA PRO A 719 10.20 1.75 18.05
C PRO A 719 10.57 1.53 19.53
N GLY A 720 11.45 2.38 20.06
CA GLY A 720 11.83 2.30 21.47
C GLY A 720 12.82 3.39 21.87
N GLU A 721 12.88 3.70 23.18
CA GLU A 721 13.74 4.76 23.73
C GLU A 721 15.24 4.55 23.45
N LYS A 722 15.66 3.30 23.25
CA LYS A 722 17.04 2.93 22.93
C LYS A 722 17.26 2.59 21.46
N SER A 723 16.26 2.87 20.61
CA SER A 723 16.29 2.57 19.19
C SER A 723 15.68 3.73 18.38
N PRO A 724 16.26 4.94 18.48
CA PRO A 724 15.86 6.04 17.60
C PRO A 724 16.24 5.74 16.15
N ASN A 725 15.63 6.44 15.19
CA ASN A 725 16.15 6.46 13.84
C ASN A 725 17.58 7.05 13.83
N ASP A 726 18.49 6.43 13.08
CA ASP A 726 19.81 6.98 12.82
C ASP A 726 19.71 7.96 11.63
N PRO A 727 19.95 9.26 11.85
CA PRO A 727 19.89 10.25 10.78
C PRO A 727 21.07 10.14 9.80
N MET A 728 22.09 9.34 10.09
CA MET A 728 23.32 9.21 9.32
C MET A 728 23.94 10.59 9.04
N PRO A 729 24.43 11.29 10.08
CA PRO A 729 24.91 12.66 9.93
C PRO A 729 26.19 12.68 9.09
N GLY A 730 26.36 13.71 8.27
CA GLY A 730 27.49 13.82 7.36
C GLY A 730 27.22 14.84 6.25
N PRO A 731 28.18 15.02 5.32
CA PRO A 731 28.07 15.96 4.22
C PRO A 731 26.79 15.80 3.40
N GLU A 732 26.33 14.56 3.22
CA GLU A 732 25.12 14.21 2.46
C GLU A 732 23.85 14.65 3.21
N ALA A 733 23.80 14.46 4.52
CA ALA A 733 22.70 14.93 5.37
C ALA A 733 22.65 16.47 5.41
N ASP A 734 23.82 17.10 5.56
CA ASP A 734 23.96 18.56 5.58
C ASP A 734 23.57 19.17 4.22
N PHE A 735 23.91 18.50 3.12
CA PHE A 735 23.60 18.97 1.77
C PHE A 735 22.10 19.07 1.50
N VAL A 736 21.32 18.10 2.00
CA VAL A 736 19.86 18.11 1.85
C VAL A 736 19.15 18.92 2.94
N SER A 737 19.86 19.53 3.89
CA SER A 737 19.24 20.09 5.10
C SER A 737 18.21 21.20 4.82
N ASP A 738 18.50 22.16 3.93
CA ASP A 738 17.56 23.19 3.47
C ASP A 738 16.85 22.75 2.18
N PRO A 739 15.56 22.35 2.25
CA PRO A 739 14.81 21.86 1.08
C PRO A 739 14.53 22.94 0.03
N LEU A 740 14.73 24.22 0.36
CA LEU A 740 14.58 25.36 -0.55
C LEU A 740 15.92 25.92 -1.04
N SER A 741 17.05 25.32 -0.66
CA SER A 741 18.37 25.70 -1.15
C SER A 741 18.42 25.66 -2.69
N PRO A 742 18.92 26.72 -3.36
CA PRO A 742 19.12 26.70 -4.80
C PRO A 742 20.06 25.59 -5.24
N LYS A 743 21.16 25.37 -4.50
CA LYS A 743 22.16 24.34 -4.83
C LYS A 743 21.56 22.93 -4.77
N LEU A 744 20.76 22.66 -3.74
CA LEU A 744 20.08 21.37 -3.61
C LEU A 744 19.05 21.17 -4.72
N TRP A 745 18.31 22.23 -5.07
CA TRP A 745 17.30 22.15 -6.12
C TRP A 745 17.91 21.96 -7.52
N ASP A 746 19.02 22.63 -7.79
CA ASP A 746 19.78 22.44 -9.02
C ASP A 746 20.25 20.98 -9.13
N GLU A 747 20.82 20.41 -8.06
CA GLU A 747 21.19 18.98 -8.01
C GLU A 747 19.98 18.06 -8.19
N TRP A 748 18.87 18.32 -7.50
CA TRP A 748 17.64 17.54 -7.61
C TRP A 748 17.12 17.48 -9.05
N THR A 749 17.05 18.62 -9.71
CA THR A 749 16.54 18.73 -11.08
C THR A 749 17.56 18.27 -12.13
N GLU A 750 18.85 18.49 -11.93
CA GLU A 750 19.92 17.95 -12.79
C GLU A 750 19.98 16.43 -12.73
N ARG A 751 19.81 15.85 -11.53
CA ARG A 751 19.73 14.39 -11.34
C ARG A 751 18.52 13.81 -12.06
N ALA A 752 17.34 14.37 -11.82
CA ALA A 752 16.12 13.95 -12.50
C ALA A 752 16.26 14.04 -14.03
N THR A 753 16.88 15.11 -14.55
CA THR A 753 17.12 15.31 -15.98
C THR A 753 18.07 14.25 -16.53
N THR A 754 19.24 14.09 -15.89
CA THR A 754 20.27 13.14 -16.31
C THR A 754 19.75 11.71 -16.31
N ASN A 755 19.11 11.29 -15.23
CA ASN A 755 18.54 9.94 -15.13
C ASN A 755 17.49 9.72 -16.23
N THR A 756 16.56 10.67 -16.43
CA THR A 756 15.54 10.59 -17.50
C THR A 756 16.17 10.43 -18.87
N GLU A 757 17.22 11.20 -19.17
CA GLU A 757 17.93 11.14 -20.46
C GLU A 757 18.65 9.80 -20.67
N VAL A 758 19.32 9.28 -19.65
CA VAL A 758 20.02 7.97 -19.73
C VAL A 758 19.01 6.86 -19.96
N PHE A 759 17.93 6.80 -19.17
CA PHE A 759 16.89 5.78 -19.32
C PHE A 759 16.19 5.85 -20.67
N ARG A 760 15.90 7.07 -21.16
CA ARG A 760 15.39 7.29 -22.52
C ARG A 760 16.36 6.78 -23.58
N SER A 761 17.64 7.15 -23.48
CA SER A 761 18.62 6.84 -24.52
C SER A 761 18.99 5.36 -24.58
N LEU A 762 19.09 4.68 -23.45
CA LEU A 762 19.58 3.29 -23.41
C LEU A 762 18.44 2.29 -23.59
N PHE A 763 17.32 2.53 -22.88
CA PHE A 763 16.24 1.56 -22.75
C PHE A 763 14.97 1.95 -23.49
N HIS A 764 14.90 3.18 -24.02
CA HIS A 764 13.65 3.74 -24.51
C HIS A 764 12.54 3.59 -23.47
N ALA A 765 12.88 3.91 -22.21
CA ALA A 765 12.00 3.72 -21.07
C ALA A 765 10.71 4.53 -21.24
N ASP A 766 9.57 3.86 -21.05
CA ASP A 766 8.25 4.46 -21.06
C ASP A 766 7.73 4.66 -19.63
N PRO A 767 6.84 5.65 -19.39
CA PRO A 767 6.36 6.69 -20.30
C PRO A 767 7.44 7.72 -20.70
N ASP A 768 7.19 8.51 -21.76
CA ASP A 768 8.08 9.59 -22.23
C ASP A 768 7.33 10.77 -22.86
N ASP A 769 7.79 12.01 -22.63
CA ASP A 769 7.19 13.23 -23.18
C ASP A 769 7.29 13.36 -24.71
N SER A 770 8.13 12.55 -25.38
CA SER A 770 8.17 12.46 -26.84
C SER A 770 7.05 11.59 -27.43
N ILE A 771 6.35 10.81 -26.61
CA ILE A 771 5.28 9.90 -27.03
C ILE A 771 3.94 10.61 -26.84
N LEU A 772 3.41 11.27 -27.87
CA LEU A 772 2.17 12.04 -27.76
C LEU A 772 0.93 11.26 -28.21
N THR A 773 1.14 10.20 -29.00
CA THR A 773 0.09 9.33 -29.56
C THR A 773 0.49 7.86 -29.45
N PHE A 774 -0.46 6.93 -29.64
CA PHE A 774 -0.14 5.50 -29.74
C PHE A 774 0.76 5.18 -30.94
N GLU A 775 0.70 5.95 -32.02
CA GLU A 775 1.59 5.78 -33.17
C GLU A 775 3.04 6.16 -32.82
N ASP A 776 3.23 7.22 -32.01
CA ASP A 776 4.56 7.56 -31.48
C ASP A 776 5.05 6.45 -30.56
N TYR A 777 4.15 5.87 -29.76
CA TYR A 777 4.48 4.81 -28.83
C TYR A 777 4.95 3.53 -29.54
N ASP A 778 4.26 3.11 -30.61
CA ASP A 778 4.64 1.99 -31.47
C ASP A 778 6.00 2.20 -32.15
N LYS A 779 6.40 3.45 -32.39
CA LYS A 779 7.72 3.79 -32.97
C LYS A 779 8.82 3.88 -31.93
N PHE A 780 8.48 4.23 -30.69
CA PHE A 780 9.44 4.52 -29.63
C PHE A 780 9.94 3.25 -28.96
N THR A 781 9.02 2.40 -28.46
CA THR A 781 9.38 1.14 -27.80
C THR A 781 8.89 -0.05 -28.63
N PRO A 782 9.60 -1.20 -28.63
CA PRO A 782 9.14 -2.40 -29.33
C PRO A 782 7.75 -2.80 -28.86
N ASN A 783 6.85 -3.03 -29.82
CA ASN A 783 5.51 -3.52 -29.52
C ASN A 783 5.58 -5.04 -29.35
N PRO A 784 5.32 -5.63 -28.15
CA PRO A 784 5.45 -7.07 -27.92
C PRO A 784 4.56 -7.93 -28.83
N SER A 785 3.51 -7.36 -29.42
CA SER A 785 2.66 -8.05 -30.41
C SER A 785 3.32 -8.15 -31.79
N GLY A 786 4.24 -7.24 -32.13
CA GLY A 786 4.91 -7.15 -33.44
C GLY A 786 6.41 -7.46 -33.41
N ASP A 787 7.08 -7.27 -32.27
CA ASP A 787 8.49 -7.57 -32.02
C ASP A 787 8.58 -8.51 -30.81
N LYS A 788 8.99 -9.75 -31.06
CA LYS A 788 9.17 -10.77 -30.02
C LYS A 788 10.62 -10.92 -29.58
N GLU A 789 11.55 -10.23 -30.25
CA GLU A 789 12.98 -10.32 -29.96
C GLU A 789 13.36 -9.35 -28.84
N HIS A 790 12.77 -8.15 -28.81
CA HIS A 790 12.99 -7.21 -27.72
C HIS A 790 12.00 -7.44 -26.56
N LYS A 791 12.55 -7.70 -25.39
CA LYS A 791 11.80 -7.86 -24.15
C LYS A 791 11.63 -6.51 -23.45
N GLN A 792 10.45 -6.27 -22.89
CA GLN A 792 10.19 -5.05 -22.11
C GLN A 792 11.19 -4.93 -20.95
N GLY A 793 11.66 -3.71 -20.68
CA GLY A 793 12.64 -3.41 -19.63
C GLY A 793 14.10 -3.64 -20.02
N HIS A 794 14.38 -4.45 -21.06
CA HIS A 794 15.75 -4.68 -21.55
C HIS A 794 16.30 -3.49 -22.33
N LEU A 795 17.62 -3.48 -22.49
CA LEU A 795 18.32 -2.51 -23.31
C LEU A 795 17.73 -2.45 -24.73
N TYR A 796 17.45 -1.24 -25.20
CA TYR A 796 16.98 -1.01 -26.56
C TYR A 796 18.15 -0.78 -27.52
N ASP A 797 19.14 0.02 -27.12
CA ASP A 797 20.31 0.34 -27.94
C ASP A 797 21.38 -0.77 -27.91
N MET A 798 21.07 -1.91 -28.53
CA MET A 798 21.98 -3.06 -28.63
C MET A 798 23.19 -2.83 -29.56
N VAL A 799 23.16 -1.75 -30.36
CA VAL A 799 24.24 -1.42 -31.31
C VAL A 799 25.39 -0.69 -30.62
N ARG A 800 25.10 0.07 -29.55
CA ARG A 800 26.11 0.75 -28.75
C ARG A 800 27.08 -0.24 -28.10
N PRO A 801 28.39 0.03 -28.08
CA PRO A 801 29.36 -0.81 -27.37
C PRO A 801 29.06 -0.87 -25.87
N VAL A 802 29.27 -2.03 -25.24
CA VAL A 802 28.94 -2.25 -23.81
C VAL A 802 29.66 -1.25 -22.90
N LYS A 803 30.91 -0.90 -23.23
CA LYS A 803 31.70 0.08 -22.49
C LYS A 803 31.06 1.48 -22.47
N GLU A 804 30.41 1.87 -23.56
CA GLU A 804 29.70 3.15 -23.64
C GLU A 804 28.37 3.08 -22.89
N ILE A 805 27.68 1.94 -22.93
CA ILE A 805 26.45 1.71 -22.14
C ILE A 805 26.75 1.83 -20.65
N ARG A 806 27.80 1.16 -20.15
CA ARG A 806 28.22 1.27 -18.76
C ARG A 806 28.58 2.70 -18.37
N ALA A 807 29.33 3.42 -19.23
CA ALA A 807 29.69 4.81 -18.97
C ALA A 807 28.49 5.77 -18.94
N GLU A 808 27.41 5.45 -19.66
CA GLU A 808 26.13 6.17 -19.54
C GLU A 808 25.42 5.84 -18.23
N LEU A 809 25.42 4.57 -17.82
CA LEU A 809 24.85 4.15 -16.52
C LEU A 809 25.60 4.75 -15.33
N ASP A 810 26.92 4.98 -15.40
CA ASP A 810 27.70 5.69 -14.37
C ASP A 810 27.12 7.07 -14.00
N ARG A 811 26.42 7.71 -14.94
CA ARG A 811 25.79 9.03 -14.77
C ARG A 811 24.53 8.96 -13.91
N VAL A 812 23.88 7.79 -13.86
CA VAL A 812 22.69 7.58 -13.04
C VAL A 812 23.12 7.52 -11.58
N LYS A 813 22.50 8.33 -10.73
CA LYS A 813 22.54 8.15 -9.27
C LYS A 813 21.18 8.37 -8.68
N GLY A 814 20.91 7.63 -7.61
CA GLY A 814 19.60 7.48 -7.04
C GLY A 814 18.58 7.05 -8.10
N HIS A 815 17.34 7.35 -7.80
CA HIS A 815 16.20 6.81 -8.54
C HIS A 815 15.34 7.90 -9.19
N LEU A 816 15.61 9.17 -8.88
CA LEU A 816 14.78 10.29 -9.29
C LEU A 816 14.79 10.54 -10.80
N VAL A 817 13.61 10.65 -11.41
CA VAL A 817 13.42 11.06 -12.81
C VAL A 817 12.22 12.00 -12.93
N TRP A 818 12.11 12.73 -14.05
CA TRP A 818 10.97 13.60 -14.30
C TRP A 818 9.70 12.79 -14.61
N MET A 819 8.57 13.25 -14.10
CA MET A 819 7.27 12.71 -14.53
C MET A 819 6.93 13.24 -15.92
N GLN A 820 6.56 12.34 -16.83
CA GLN A 820 6.33 12.63 -18.25
C GLN A 820 4.88 13.07 -18.49
N LEU A 821 4.60 14.35 -18.25
CA LEU A 821 3.24 14.92 -18.23
C LEU A 821 2.56 14.99 -19.61
N LYS A 822 3.33 14.92 -20.70
CA LYS A 822 2.83 14.98 -22.09
C LYS A 822 2.57 13.61 -22.70
N PHE A 823 2.93 12.54 -22.01
CA PHE A 823 2.73 11.18 -22.48
C PHE A 823 1.28 10.93 -22.90
N LEU A 824 1.06 10.59 -24.17
CA LEU A 824 -0.25 10.35 -24.78
C LEU A 824 -1.23 11.54 -24.67
N GLU A 825 -0.75 12.79 -24.58
CA GLU A 825 -1.63 13.97 -24.47
C GLU A 825 -2.56 14.18 -25.68
N ASN A 826 -2.19 13.65 -26.84
CA ASN A 826 -2.95 13.73 -28.09
C ASN A 826 -3.67 12.40 -28.43
N ALA A 827 -3.71 11.46 -27.49
CA ALA A 827 -4.46 10.21 -27.63
C ALA A 827 -5.70 10.19 -26.72
N ASP A 828 -6.72 9.44 -27.14
CA ASP A 828 -7.83 9.11 -26.25
C ASP A 828 -7.41 7.92 -25.36
N MET A 829 -6.92 8.24 -24.16
CA MET A 829 -6.49 7.23 -23.20
C MET A 829 -7.67 6.47 -22.58
N ALA A 830 -8.86 7.08 -22.54
CA ALA A 830 -10.04 6.57 -21.86
C ALA A 830 -11.24 6.50 -22.82
N GLU A 831 -11.16 5.64 -23.83
CA GLU A 831 -12.31 5.35 -24.69
C GLU A 831 -13.47 4.83 -23.84
N ARG A 832 -14.58 5.59 -23.76
CA ARG A 832 -15.79 5.19 -23.04
C ARG A 832 -16.36 3.92 -23.68
N GLY A 833 -16.30 2.81 -22.95
CA GLY A 833 -16.64 1.47 -23.42
C GLY A 833 -17.32 0.61 -22.35
N LEU A 834 -17.37 -0.71 -22.54
CA LEU A 834 -17.97 -1.63 -21.56
C LEU A 834 -17.23 -1.65 -20.21
N GLN A 835 -15.91 -1.43 -20.22
CA GLN A 835 -15.07 -1.43 -19.01
C GLN A 835 -15.08 -0.08 -18.27
N VAL A 836 -15.00 1.04 -18.99
CA VAL A 836 -15.04 2.40 -18.42
C VAL A 836 -16.31 3.11 -18.89
N ASN A 837 -17.31 3.18 -18.00
CA ASN A 837 -18.61 3.81 -18.26
C ASN A 837 -19.14 4.50 -17.00
N SER A 838 -20.28 5.17 -17.09
CA SER A 838 -20.88 5.94 -15.99
C SER A 838 -21.17 5.13 -14.70
N PHE A 839 -21.19 3.79 -14.76
CA PHE A 839 -21.36 2.93 -13.58
C PHE A 839 -20.04 2.43 -12.99
N THR A 840 -18.95 2.42 -13.77
CA THR A 840 -17.62 1.96 -13.34
C THR A 840 -16.62 3.10 -13.17
N GLU A 841 -16.97 4.33 -13.54
CA GLU A 841 -16.12 5.52 -13.48
C GLU A 841 -15.55 5.73 -12.07
N SER A 842 -16.38 5.58 -11.04
CA SER A 842 -15.98 5.71 -9.62
C SER A 842 -15.00 4.63 -9.14
N VAL A 843 -14.79 3.55 -9.90
CA VAL A 843 -13.80 2.51 -9.58
C VAL A 843 -12.39 3.04 -9.81
N TYR A 844 -12.24 3.97 -10.76
CA TYR A 844 -10.96 4.47 -11.25
C TYR A 844 -10.59 5.86 -10.71
N THR A 845 -11.41 6.46 -9.83
CA THR A 845 -11.29 7.86 -9.37
C THR A 845 -10.94 8.02 -7.91
#